data_AF-A0A848AV53-F1
#
_entry.id   AF-A0A848AV53-F1
#
_cell.length_a   1.000
_cell.length_b   1.000
_cell.length_c   1.000
_cell.angle_alpha   90.00
_cell.angle_beta   90.00
_cell.angle_gamma   90.00
#
_symmetry.space_group_name_H-M   'P 1'
#
loop_
_entity.id
_entity.type
_entity.pdbx_description
1 polymer ?
#
loop_
_entity_poly.entity_id
_entity_poly.type
_entity_poly.pdbx_seq_one_letter_code
_entity_poly.pdbx_strand_id
1 'polypeptide(L)'
;MPHIASWSSNRGPGFIWLQKAVQCFWLDEFNAETLGEQAYRQEEKKREYFSRKSVTSNQSGNRPRWFFWPESPQLDQVRAAYVWKNIRDLRGRGISALLPWDSFAFHSRQTSVPDTVPNPERFRNLKCPGLVPDYKAAFQNHCFSDPLNTYQYSLTGKALEEAFREILMWIGGAPGDFTESSLHFSPGETVEKSIVILNDSRQEQSFDWLWKRNGTKEEAGNCRLAPGTKTEIPIRFRLSAESVTVTAEVRSGNGELWSDSITLHPIQPPAVRLQSKVGLYDPEGTAAPLLDKLGIPYQAVSKTAELDDVELLILGRHALDRFPLHLEEALKQGMKLLILEQSARTLSRIGIRSNTQGLRTVFPAGREFPELLENWRGSSTLLPPYLELPEIAHGYPAENWNGFINRRIWRSGNRGNVAAVLPEKPSVGNWLPLYQGGFDLQFAPLLLMTEGRSRILFCQLEISARTVQDPQAEQTLAKALRYLDDTSPVPVRKVWYSGNEKLRTQLEQTGVVCEKIDPAKLSSGDLLVLGPGEAVPGNLRRRIQGGLNVLACGLTGAELSRFVPEVNASPGEWMSDWVDGLGERPEYRGIGNAELHFRYPLRFDGFPKDSTGGISLNSIRIGRGILVMMQLPPWRFDRKVHATRTTARRADFLLMRLLANLGAEFRTGFFAMFDGMNHGNFSFPLAEGWKGKFDPENSGKSNGWQTAPADGWKNVKVGTPLESQFPEHADYDGLFWYRLEFDLPEACRNGEYELRIGAVDDESWIWLNGRFTGEVTAQTHPENYWNFNRSIVLKKELLSSGKQVLTVLCNDLRGVGGMLAVPRIVPRSCRFFHVDRPEATDDPYRYYHW
;
A
#
# COMPACT_ATOMS: atom_id res chain seq x y z
N MET A 1 12.98 13.15 7.82
CA MET A 1 13.82 12.19 7.08
C MET A 1 13.45 10.78 7.53
N PRO A 2 13.30 9.80 6.63
CA PRO A 2 13.10 8.41 7.05
C PRO A 2 14.35 7.93 7.81
N HIS A 3 14.14 7.43 9.04
CA HIS A 3 15.18 6.81 9.85
C HIS A 3 15.61 5.49 9.21
N ILE A 4 16.85 5.06 9.40
CA ILE A 4 17.41 3.88 8.73
C ILE A 4 16.65 2.57 9.02
N ALA A 5 15.98 2.49 10.17
CA ALA A 5 15.10 1.37 10.52
C ALA A 5 13.86 1.24 9.60
N SER A 6 13.53 2.27 8.80
CA SER A 6 12.42 2.23 7.83
C SER A 6 12.60 1.09 6.82
N TRP A 7 13.86 0.78 6.47
CA TRP A 7 14.26 -0.31 5.58
C TRP A 7 14.42 -1.66 6.28
N SER A 8 14.17 -1.76 7.59
CA SER A 8 14.00 -3.08 8.21
C SER A 8 12.64 -3.65 7.90
N SER A 9 12.48 -4.97 7.91
CA SER A 9 11.17 -5.61 8.00
C SER A 9 10.62 -5.70 9.43
N ASN A 10 11.42 -5.38 10.44
CA ASN A 10 10.99 -5.42 11.84
C ASN A 10 10.08 -4.22 12.15
N ARG A 11 8.85 -4.51 12.55
CA ARG A 11 7.85 -3.52 12.97
C ARG A 11 7.43 -3.74 14.43
N GLY A 12 8.42 -4.02 15.30
CA GLY A 12 8.33 -4.02 16.77
C GLY A 12 7.75 -5.28 17.42
N PRO A 13 7.44 -5.25 18.74
CA PRO A 13 7.43 -4.06 19.61
C PRO A 13 8.81 -3.64 20.14
N GLY A 14 9.79 -4.54 20.26
CA GLY A 14 11.06 -4.19 20.90
C GLY A 14 12.06 -3.54 19.93
N PHE A 15 12.93 -2.70 20.50
CA PHE A 15 13.84 -1.80 19.79
C PHE A 15 14.95 -2.55 19.00
N ILE A 16 15.11 -2.27 17.72
CA ILE A 16 15.85 -2.98 16.67
C ILE A 16 17.35 -3.01 16.92
N TRP A 17 17.82 -2.01 17.67
CA TRP A 17 19.20 -1.88 18.12
C TRP A 17 19.45 -2.49 19.51
N LEU A 18 18.41 -2.87 20.24
CA LEU A 18 18.51 -3.49 21.58
C LEU A 18 18.04 -4.95 21.62
N GLN A 19 17.37 -5.46 20.59
CA GLN A 19 17.03 -6.88 20.49
C GLN A 19 17.23 -7.47 19.10
N LYS A 20 17.47 -8.79 19.10
CA LYS A 20 17.41 -9.61 17.89
C LYS A 20 15.95 -9.85 17.52
N ALA A 21 15.61 -9.66 16.24
CA ALA A 21 14.28 -9.95 15.69
C ALA A 21 14.38 -10.77 14.40
N VAL A 22 13.34 -11.52 14.05
CA VAL A 22 13.24 -12.14 12.71
C VAL A 22 13.00 -11.03 11.70
N GLN A 23 14.05 -10.65 10.96
CA GLN A 23 13.99 -9.50 10.07
C GLN A 23 14.91 -9.61 8.85
N CYS A 24 14.53 -8.92 7.78
CA CYS A 24 15.32 -8.72 6.56
C CYS A 24 15.38 -7.23 6.18
N PHE A 25 16.22 -6.91 5.20
CA PHE A 25 16.39 -5.56 4.66
C PHE A 25 15.46 -5.36 3.46
N TRP A 26 14.51 -4.43 3.59
CA TRP A 26 13.50 -4.02 2.60
C TRP A 26 13.99 -2.82 1.77
N LEU A 27 15.17 -2.93 1.14
CA LEU A 27 15.76 -1.84 0.34
C LEU A 27 14.83 -1.44 -0.80
N ASP A 28 14.59 -2.39 -1.69
CA ASP A 28 13.92 -2.18 -2.96
C ASP A 28 12.46 -1.88 -2.72
N GLU A 29 11.86 -2.62 -1.79
CA GLU A 29 10.45 -2.50 -1.49
C GLU A 29 10.08 -1.16 -0.88
N PHE A 30 10.90 -0.64 0.04
CA PHE A 30 10.66 0.69 0.60
C PHE A 30 10.93 1.79 -0.44
N ASN A 31 12.00 1.65 -1.22
CA ASN A 31 12.39 2.64 -2.22
C ASN A 31 11.41 2.73 -3.40
N ALA A 32 10.73 1.63 -3.72
CA ALA A 32 9.81 1.53 -4.85
C ALA A 32 8.66 2.57 -4.81
N GLU A 33 8.21 2.98 -3.62
CA GLU A 33 7.19 4.02 -3.49
C GLU A 33 7.65 5.37 -4.08
N THR A 34 8.96 5.66 -4.01
CA THR A 34 9.55 6.91 -4.52
C THR A 34 10.15 6.75 -5.92
N LEU A 35 10.78 5.60 -6.20
CA LEU A 35 11.56 5.39 -7.43
C LEU A 35 10.82 4.58 -8.50
N GLY A 36 9.65 4.04 -8.20
CA GLY A 36 8.96 3.11 -9.08
C GLY A 36 9.78 1.84 -9.29
N GLU A 37 9.75 1.29 -10.51
CA GLU A 37 10.53 0.10 -10.82
C GLU A 37 12.05 0.30 -10.69
N GLN A 38 12.55 1.53 -10.81
CA GLN A 38 13.99 1.80 -10.75
C GLN A 38 14.63 1.33 -9.42
N ALA A 39 13.85 1.18 -8.35
CA ALA A 39 14.29 0.59 -7.09
C ALA A 39 14.83 -0.85 -7.23
N TYR A 40 14.40 -1.59 -8.25
CA TYR A 40 14.84 -2.98 -8.48
C TYR A 40 16.11 -3.08 -9.32
N ARG A 41 16.67 -1.96 -9.81
CA ARG A 41 17.99 -1.98 -10.45
C ARG A 41 19.04 -2.53 -9.48
N GLN A 42 19.85 -3.44 -10.00
CA GLN A 42 20.83 -4.19 -9.19
C GLN A 42 22.22 -3.60 -9.37
N GLU A 43 22.49 -2.52 -8.63
CA GLU A 43 23.79 -1.88 -8.51
C GLU A 43 24.83 -2.80 -7.86
N GLU A 44 26.12 -2.55 -8.09
CA GLU A 44 27.21 -3.41 -7.61
C GLU A 44 27.22 -3.55 -6.08
N LYS A 45 27.22 -2.44 -5.33
CA LYS A 45 27.18 -2.47 -3.85
C LYS A 45 25.97 -3.25 -3.30
N LYS A 46 24.82 -3.12 -3.96
CA LYS A 46 23.58 -3.83 -3.61
C LYS A 46 23.73 -5.33 -3.85
N ARG A 47 24.25 -5.74 -5.00
CA ARG A 47 24.57 -7.15 -5.31
C ARG A 47 25.56 -7.74 -4.33
N GLU A 48 26.62 -6.99 -4.00
CA GLU A 48 27.63 -7.41 -3.03
C GLU A 48 26.99 -7.67 -1.66
N TYR A 49 26.17 -6.75 -1.15
CA TYR A 49 25.51 -6.94 0.14
C TYR A 49 24.61 -8.18 0.17
N PHE A 50 23.69 -8.30 -0.80
CA PHE A 50 22.70 -9.38 -0.82
C PHE A 50 23.30 -10.75 -1.15
N SER A 51 24.53 -10.81 -1.71
CA SER A 51 25.26 -12.05 -1.95
C SER A 51 26.12 -12.54 -0.78
N ARG A 52 26.36 -11.70 0.25
CA ARG A 52 27.12 -12.11 1.44
C ARG A 52 26.49 -13.33 2.09
N LYS A 53 27.30 -14.34 2.45
CA LYS A 53 26.82 -15.55 3.17
C LYS A 53 26.11 -15.20 4.48
N SER A 54 26.56 -14.17 5.18
CA SER A 54 25.91 -13.65 6.39
C SER A 54 24.55 -12.98 6.13
N VAL A 55 24.19 -12.71 4.88
CA VAL A 55 22.87 -12.26 4.48
C VAL A 55 22.04 -13.46 4.01
N THR A 56 22.58 -14.27 3.09
CA THR A 56 21.86 -15.41 2.50
C THR A 56 21.52 -16.52 3.50
N SER A 57 22.51 -17.02 4.27
CA SER A 57 22.31 -18.10 5.25
C SER A 57 21.52 -17.69 6.49
N ASN A 58 21.43 -16.39 6.75
CA ASN A 58 20.72 -15.85 7.91
C ASN A 58 19.27 -15.47 7.58
N GLN A 59 18.95 -15.27 6.31
CA GLN A 59 17.58 -15.08 5.85
C GLN A 59 16.85 -16.42 5.61
N SER A 60 17.58 -17.53 5.49
CA SER A 60 16.99 -18.87 5.49
C SER A 60 16.70 -19.35 6.92
N GLY A 61 15.42 -19.59 7.23
CA GLY A 61 14.99 -20.25 8.48
C GLY A 61 14.64 -19.35 9.66
N ASN A 62 14.24 -18.09 9.44
CA ASN A 62 13.67 -17.19 10.46
C ASN A 62 14.51 -17.02 11.75
N ARG A 63 15.84 -16.97 11.63
CA ARG A 63 16.70 -16.79 12.80
C ARG A 63 16.69 -15.33 13.27
N PRO A 64 16.37 -15.05 14.55
CA PRO A 64 16.41 -13.68 15.08
C PRO A 64 17.81 -13.06 14.98
N ARG A 65 17.89 -11.78 14.61
CA ARG A 65 19.16 -11.08 14.37
C ARG A 65 19.10 -9.59 14.63
N TRP A 66 20.27 -8.98 14.77
CA TRP A 66 20.47 -7.53 14.75
C TRP A 66 20.22 -6.97 13.35
N PHE A 67 19.75 -5.73 13.29
CA PHE A 67 19.64 -5.01 12.03
C PHE A 67 21.00 -4.49 11.59
N PHE A 68 21.33 -4.72 10.32
CA PHE A 68 22.52 -4.22 9.67
C PHE A 68 22.12 -3.60 8.35
N TRP A 69 22.52 -2.36 8.12
CA TRP A 69 22.24 -1.67 6.87
C TRP A 69 23.50 -1.69 5.97
N PRO A 70 23.33 -1.83 4.65
CA PRO A 70 24.37 -1.50 3.69
C PRO A 70 24.39 -0.01 3.34
N GLU A 71 25.55 0.47 2.89
CA GLU A 71 25.60 1.69 2.08
C GLU A 71 25.00 1.42 0.70
N SER A 72 24.02 2.21 0.29
CA SER A 72 23.42 2.13 -1.04
C SER A 72 23.10 3.53 -1.58
N PRO A 73 23.53 3.88 -2.80
CA PRO A 73 23.16 5.15 -3.45
C PRO A 73 21.65 5.39 -3.54
N GLN A 74 20.85 4.33 -3.78
CA GLN A 74 19.39 4.45 -3.86
C GLN A 74 18.75 4.80 -2.51
N LEU A 75 19.32 4.29 -1.41
CA LEU A 75 18.88 4.68 -0.07
C LEU A 75 19.10 6.18 0.15
N ASP A 76 20.26 6.70 -0.26
CA ASP A 76 20.56 8.13 -0.20
C ASP A 76 19.66 8.96 -1.11
N GLN A 77 19.31 8.46 -2.30
CA GLN A 77 18.38 9.13 -3.22
C GLN A 77 17.00 9.32 -2.58
N VAL A 78 16.43 8.28 -1.97
CA VAL A 78 15.13 8.36 -1.29
C VAL A 78 15.21 9.24 -0.04
N ARG A 79 16.26 9.10 0.77
CA ARG A 79 16.47 9.98 1.93
C ARG A 79 16.57 11.44 1.53
N ALA A 80 17.36 11.77 0.50
CA ALA A 80 17.53 13.13 -0.01
C ALA A 80 16.19 13.75 -0.43
N ALA A 81 15.35 13.01 -1.16
CA ALA A 81 14.02 13.47 -1.57
C ALA A 81 13.14 13.83 -0.34
N TYR A 82 13.11 12.96 0.67
CA TYR A 82 12.37 13.20 1.91
C TYR A 82 12.96 14.34 2.76
N VAL A 83 14.30 14.43 2.84
CA VAL A 83 15.01 15.49 3.58
C VAL A 83 14.65 16.84 2.99
N TRP A 84 14.87 17.00 1.69
CA TRP A 84 14.61 18.24 0.98
C TRP A 84 13.16 18.70 1.21
N LYS A 85 12.19 17.83 0.93
CA LYS A 85 10.77 18.18 1.06
C LYS A 85 10.36 18.44 2.50
N ASN A 86 10.61 17.49 3.41
CA ASN A 86 10.03 17.57 4.75
C ASN A 86 10.68 18.65 5.60
N ILE A 87 12.00 18.84 5.51
CA ILE A 87 12.68 19.85 6.33
C ILE A 87 12.29 21.25 5.86
N ARG A 88 12.32 21.49 4.54
CA ARG A 88 11.79 22.73 3.95
C ARG A 88 10.36 23.01 4.40
N ASP A 89 9.46 22.03 4.27
CA ASP A 89 8.05 22.20 4.59
C ASP A 89 7.79 22.36 6.11
N LEU A 90 8.62 21.78 6.98
CA LEU A 90 8.57 22.00 8.44
C LEU A 90 9.07 23.40 8.82
N ARG A 91 10.20 23.84 8.24
CA ARG A 91 10.74 25.20 8.43
C ARG A 91 9.77 26.26 7.94
N GLY A 92 9.10 26.03 6.81
CA GLY A 92 8.02 26.89 6.31
C GLY A 92 6.79 26.96 7.22
N ARG A 93 6.66 26.08 8.22
CA ARG A 93 5.65 26.14 9.30
C ARG A 93 6.17 26.75 10.61
N GLY A 94 7.39 27.30 10.59
CA GLY A 94 8.03 27.91 11.76
C GLY A 94 8.85 26.94 12.62
N ILE A 95 9.11 25.71 12.15
CA ILE A 95 9.94 24.73 12.87
C ILE A 95 11.39 24.84 12.37
N SER A 96 12.15 25.77 12.94
CA SER A 96 13.51 26.10 12.51
C SER A 96 14.62 25.29 13.23
N ALA A 97 14.30 24.61 14.33
CA ALA A 97 15.23 23.73 15.05
C ALA A 97 14.84 22.26 14.88
N LEU A 98 15.65 21.52 14.12
CA LEU A 98 15.45 20.10 13.85
C LEU A 98 16.79 19.38 14.05
N LEU A 99 16.81 18.33 14.88
CA LEU A 99 17.97 17.45 15.03
C LEU A 99 17.75 16.21 14.16
N PRO A 100 18.37 16.11 12.98
CA PRO A 100 18.22 14.93 12.16
C PRO A 100 19.06 13.79 12.76
N TRP A 101 18.38 12.74 13.21
CA TRP A 101 19.00 11.45 13.57
C TRP A 101 19.73 10.84 12.36
N ASP A 102 20.54 9.79 12.57
CA ASP A 102 21.34 9.15 11.50
C ASP A 102 22.35 10.08 10.80
N SER A 103 22.98 10.98 11.58
CA SER A 103 23.89 12.01 11.04
C SER A 103 25.17 11.47 10.42
N PHE A 104 25.54 10.23 10.75
CA PHE A 104 26.60 9.47 10.10
C PHE A 104 26.37 9.28 8.59
N ALA A 105 25.12 9.27 8.12
CA ALA A 105 24.78 9.02 6.72
C ALA A 105 24.85 10.27 5.83
N PHE A 106 25.13 11.45 6.38
CA PHE A 106 25.28 12.68 5.60
C PHE A 106 26.62 12.75 4.86
N HIS A 107 27.56 11.90 5.25
CA HIS A 107 28.92 11.95 4.73
C HIS A 107 29.43 10.55 4.43
N SER A 108 30.23 10.45 3.37
CA SER A 108 31.03 9.27 3.06
C SER A 108 32.49 9.58 3.37
N ARG A 109 33.09 8.75 4.24
CA ARG A 109 34.51 8.84 4.60
C ARG A 109 35.38 8.58 3.36
N GLN A 110 36.35 9.47 3.10
CA GLN A 110 37.22 9.43 1.92
C GLN A 110 38.59 8.83 2.22
N THR A 111 39.13 9.10 3.41
CA THR A 111 40.41 8.53 3.86
C THR A 111 40.19 7.52 4.97
N SER A 112 41.06 6.53 5.05
CA SER A 112 41.05 5.55 6.13
C SER A 112 42.36 5.57 6.90
N VAL A 113 42.56 6.61 7.73
CA VAL A 113 43.63 6.63 8.73
C VAL A 113 43.28 5.61 9.82
N PRO A 114 44.14 4.59 10.06
CA PRO A 114 43.94 3.64 11.15
C PRO A 114 44.22 4.28 12.51
N ASP A 115 43.57 3.75 13.54
CA ASP A 115 43.85 3.95 14.97
C ASP A 115 43.84 5.39 15.55
N THR A 116 44.05 5.41 16.86
CA THR A 116 44.27 6.57 17.71
C THR A 116 45.71 7.07 17.56
N VAL A 117 45.90 8.29 17.05
CA VAL A 117 47.22 8.93 16.87
C VAL A 117 47.48 9.96 17.98
N PRO A 118 48.73 10.13 18.46
CA PRO A 118 49.05 11.20 19.40
C PRO A 118 48.68 12.56 18.82
N ASN A 119 48.02 13.40 19.60
CA ASN A 119 47.79 14.78 19.21
C ASN A 119 49.15 15.52 19.26
N PRO A 120 49.65 16.10 18.14
CA PRO A 120 50.92 16.82 18.14
C PRO A 120 50.91 18.01 19.11
N GLU A 121 49.73 18.57 19.37
CA GLU A 121 49.57 19.76 20.23
C GLU A 121 49.27 19.42 21.70
N ARG A 122 49.35 18.14 22.12
CA ARG A 122 48.92 17.69 23.46
C ARG A 122 49.62 18.36 24.66
N PHE A 123 50.75 19.00 24.44
CA PHE A 123 51.47 19.74 25.49
C PHE A 123 51.48 21.25 25.27
N ARG A 124 50.75 21.75 24.27
CA ARG A 124 50.71 23.16 23.92
C ARG A 124 49.54 23.85 24.61
N ASN A 125 49.81 25.01 25.20
CA ASN A 125 48.80 25.92 25.75
C ASN A 125 47.85 25.28 26.79
N LEU A 126 48.31 24.32 27.59
CA LEU A 126 47.51 23.58 28.59
C LEU A 126 46.76 24.44 29.64
N LYS A 127 47.06 25.75 29.72
CA LYS A 127 46.40 26.71 30.62
C LYS A 127 45.27 27.51 29.94
N CYS A 128 44.92 27.24 28.69
CA CYS A 128 43.78 27.89 28.03
C CYS A 128 42.45 27.16 28.31
N PRO A 129 41.30 27.86 28.24
CA PRO A 129 40.00 27.21 28.33
C PRO A 129 39.75 26.22 27.18
N GLY A 130 39.29 25.01 27.49
CA GLY A 130 38.95 23.96 26.51
C GLY A 130 39.64 22.62 26.78
N LEU A 131 39.23 21.57 26.06
CA LEU A 131 39.87 20.24 26.13
C LEU A 131 40.94 20.13 25.04
N VAL A 132 42.18 19.82 25.43
CA VAL A 132 43.27 19.43 24.50
C VAL A 132 43.46 17.92 24.65
N PRO A 133 42.99 17.09 23.71
CA PRO A 133 43.09 15.65 23.87
C PRO A 133 44.54 15.19 23.66
N ASP A 134 45.02 14.25 24.47
CA ASP A 134 46.35 13.65 24.29
C ASP A 134 46.46 12.86 22.97
N TYR A 135 45.33 12.33 22.53
CA TYR A 135 45.22 11.53 21.33
C TYR A 135 44.00 11.95 20.50
N LYS A 136 44.16 11.84 19.19
CA LYS A 136 43.08 11.94 18.22
C LYS A 136 42.70 10.51 17.82
N ALA A 137 41.41 10.19 17.88
CA ALA A 137 40.93 8.87 17.45
C ALA A 137 40.04 9.04 16.22
N ALA A 138 40.21 8.15 15.25
CA ALA A 138 39.20 7.97 14.22
C ALA A 138 37.96 7.38 14.88
N PHE A 139 36.91 8.19 15.08
CA PHE A 139 35.64 7.69 15.61
C PHE A 139 34.89 6.99 14.48
N GLN A 140 34.54 5.71 14.67
CA GLN A 140 33.84 4.96 13.64
C GLN A 140 32.51 5.64 13.31
N ASN A 141 32.39 6.11 12.06
CA ASN A 141 31.17 6.62 11.43
C ASN A 141 30.65 7.99 11.93
N HIS A 142 31.46 8.85 12.57
CA HIS A 142 31.01 10.20 12.92
C HIS A 142 31.98 11.29 12.48
N CYS A 143 31.65 11.93 11.34
CA CYS A 143 32.42 13.03 10.75
C CYS A 143 32.64 14.23 11.69
N PHE A 144 31.70 14.53 12.60
CA PHE A 144 31.79 15.68 13.51
C PHE A 144 32.84 15.51 14.62
N SER A 145 33.24 14.27 14.90
CA SER A 145 34.16 13.92 15.99
C SER A 145 35.42 13.20 15.51
N ASP A 146 35.60 13.05 14.19
CA ASP A 146 36.75 12.39 13.59
C ASP A 146 37.72 13.43 13.00
N PRO A 147 38.79 13.80 13.72
CA PRO A 147 39.74 14.82 13.29
C PRO A 147 40.82 14.28 12.33
N LEU A 148 40.79 12.99 11.98
CA LEU A 148 41.86 12.33 11.22
C LEU A 148 41.49 12.07 9.77
N ASN A 149 40.20 11.89 9.49
CA ASN A 149 39.73 11.50 8.18
C ASN A 149 39.02 12.64 7.45
N THR A 150 39.07 12.59 6.13
CA THR A 150 38.32 13.50 5.27
C THR A 150 37.01 12.87 4.85
N TYR A 151 36.02 13.73 4.60
CA TYR A 151 34.65 13.34 4.36
C TYR A 151 34.10 14.12 3.17
N GLN A 152 33.17 13.51 2.43
CA GLN A 152 32.41 14.16 1.36
C GLN A 152 30.92 14.00 1.64
N TYR A 153 30.11 15.01 1.33
CA TYR A 153 28.65 14.89 1.46
C TYR A 153 28.08 13.78 0.57
N SER A 154 27.25 12.92 1.17
CA SER A 154 26.34 12.04 0.45
C SER A 154 25.23 12.86 -0.23
N LEU A 155 24.39 12.22 -1.06
CA LEU A 155 23.22 12.92 -1.62
C LEU A 155 22.28 13.40 -0.50
N THR A 156 22.11 12.59 0.56
CA THR A 156 21.37 12.98 1.75
C THR A 156 21.98 14.21 2.42
N GLY A 157 23.31 14.23 2.58
CA GLY A 157 24.03 15.36 3.19
C GLY A 157 23.92 16.66 2.40
N LYS A 158 24.01 16.59 1.06
CA LYS A 158 23.83 17.76 0.18
C LYS A 158 22.41 18.32 0.30
N ALA A 159 21.39 17.46 0.25
CA ALA A 159 20.01 17.87 0.42
C ALA A 159 19.74 18.47 1.81
N LEU A 160 20.42 17.96 2.84
CA LEU A 160 20.35 18.49 4.20
C LEU A 160 20.97 19.89 4.30
N GLU A 161 22.19 20.06 3.78
CA GLU A 161 22.90 21.34 3.75
C GLU A 161 22.05 22.40 3.05
N GLU A 162 21.43 22.05 1.92
CA GLU A 162 20.52 22.93 1.20
C GLU A 162 19.26 23.25 2.02
N ALA A 163 18.61 22.24 2.59
CA ALA A 163 17.38 22.42 3.36
C ALA A 163 17.58 23.17 4.69
N PHE A 164 18.81 23.27 5.19
CA PHE A 164 19.19 23.99 6.41
C PHE A 164 19.87 25.35 6.17
N ARG A 165 19.98 25.82 4.92
CA ARG A 165 20.49 27.17 4.65
C ARG A 165 19.71 28.21 5.45
N GLU A 166 20.44 29.17 6.01
CA GLU A 166 19.89 30.24 6.84
C GLU A 166 18.76 30.99 6.12
N ILE A 167 18.98 31.30 4.84
CA ILE A 167 17.96 31.79 3.92
C ILE A 167 17.58 30.67 2.97
N LEU A 168 16.28 30.47 2.78
CA LEU A 168 15.75 29.48 1.86
C LEU A 168 14.66 30.10 0.99
N MET A 169 14.64 29.76 -0.30
CA MET A 169 13.55 30.13 -1.20
C MET A 169 13.17 28.99 -2.13
N TRP A 170 11.91 28.97 -2.55
CA TRP A 170 11.38 28.02 -3.53
C TRP A 170 10.07 28.55 -4.14
N ILE A 171 9.64 27.95 -5.24
CA ILE A 171 8.30 28.14 -5.79
C ILE A 171 7.34 27.16 -5.12
N GLY A 172 6.43 27.70 -4.30
CA GLY A 172 5.39 26.95 -3.60
C GLY A 172 4.03 26.99 -4.31
N GLY A 173 3.04 26.40 -3.66
CA GLY A 173 1.62 26.55 -4.01
C GLY A 173 1.10 27.98 -3.94
N ALA A 174 -0.22 28.15 -4.09
CA ALA A 174 -0.87 29.44 -3.83
C ALA A 174 -0.56 29.93 -2.39
N PRO A 175 -0.58 31.26 -2.13
CA PRO A 175 -0.38 31.77 -0.78
C PRO A 175 -1.31 31.10 0.25
N GLY A 176 -0.75 30.65 1.37
CA GLY A 176 -1.40 29.82 2.40
C GLY A 176 -1.23 28.32 2.18
N ASP A 177 -0.94 27.89 0.95
CA ASP A 177 -0.82 26.49 0.52
C ASP A 177 0.57 26.15 -0.05
N PHE A 178 1.61 26.83 0.46
CA PHE A 178 3.00 26.74 -0.03
C PHE A 178 3.61 25.34 -0.20
N THR A 179 3.05 24.30 0.44
CA THR A 179 3.49 22.90 0.29
C THR A 179 2.96 22.19 -0.96
N GLU A 180 2.00 22.79 -1.67
CA GLU A 180 1.46 22.23 -2.90
C GLU A 180 2.53 22.16 -4.00
N SER A 181 2.60 21.01 -4.69
CA SER A 181 3.61 20.73 -5.72
C SER A 181 2.99 20.38 -7.08
N SER A 182 1.73 20.76 -7.30
CA SER A 182 0.99 20.50 -8.54
C SER A 182 1.60 21.22 -9.74
N LEU A 183 1.67 20.55 -10.89
CA LEU A 183 2.22 21.11 -12.13
C LEU A 183 1.21 21.13 -13.30
N HIS A 184 0.03 20.53 -13.11
CA HIS A 184 -0.98 20.36 -14.15
C HIS A 184 -2.14 21.35 -14.00
N PHE A 185 -2.49 22.04 -15.08
CA PHE A 185 -3.53 23.08 -15.11
C PHE A 185 -4.28 23.03 -16.44
N SER A 186 -5.51 23.53 -16.48
CA SER A 186 -6.26 23.63 -17.74
C SER A 186 -5.78 24.84 -18.55
N PRO A 187 -5.75 24.79 -19.89
CA PRO A 187 -5.53 25.97 -20.71
C PRO A 187 -6.52 27.09 -20.36
N GLY A 188 -6.01 28.32 -20.25
CA GLY A 188 -6.81 29.50 -19.88
C GLY A 188 -7.15 29.59 -18.38
N GLU A 189 -6.80 28.59 -17.57
CA GLU A 189 -6.97 28.66 -16.12
C GLU A 189 -6.03 29.69 -15.49
N THR A 190 -6.46 30.32 -14.39
CA THR A 190 -5.58 31.14 -13.58
C THR A 190 -4.69 30.25 -12.73
N VAL A 191 -3.38 30.32 -12.98
CA VAL A 191 -2.36 29.70 -12.13
C VAL A 191 -2.14 30.60 -10.93
N GLU A 192 -2.13 29.99 -9.73
CA GLU A 192 -1.74 30.64 -8.49
C GLU A 192 -0.63 29.81 -7.82
N LYS A 193 0.55 30.42 -7.71
CA LYS A 193 1.76 29.90 -7.05
C LYS A 193 2.33 30.99 -6.16
N SER A 194 3.45 30.72 -5.49
CA SER A 194 4.14 31.74 -4.70
C SER A 194 5.64 31.57 -4.74
N ILE A 195 6.37 32.68 -4.66
CA ILE A 195 7.77 32.67 -4.23
C ILE A 195 7.73 32.65 -2.70
N VAL A 196 8.19 31.56 -2.11
CA VAL A 196 8.32 31.47 -0.66
C VAL A 196 9.74 31.87 -0.29
N ILE A 197 9.88 32.78 0.67
CA ILE A 197 11.17 33.22 1.18
C ILE A 197 11.14 33.06 2.70
N LEU A 198 12.11 32.33 3.24
CA LEU A 198 12.29 32.11 4.67
C LEU A 198 13.57 32.80 5.14
N ASN A 199 13.47 33.59 6.20
CA ASN A 199 14.61 34.19 6.89
C ASN A 199 14.79 33.55 8.26
N ASP A 200 15.62 32.50 8.37
CA ASP A 200 16.01 31.95 9.67
C ASP A 200 17.32 32.56 10.20
N SER A 201 17.79 33.67 9.60
CA SER A 201 18.89 34.43 10.18
C SER A 201 18.50 35.06 11.51
N ARG A 202 19.50 35.46 12.29
CA ARG A 202 19.29 36.17 13.56
C ARG A 202 19.07 37.67 13.38
N GLN A 203 18.95 38.15 12.14
CA GLN A 203 18.79 39.57 11.83
C GLN A 203 17.64 39.78 10.84
N GLU A 204 17.08 41.00 10.83
CA GLU A 204 16.17 41.38 9.76
C GLU A 204 16.95 41.42 8.43
N GLN A 205 16.38 40.83 7.38
CA GLN A 205 16.98 40.77 6.06
C GLN A 205 16.08 41.44 5.03
N SER A 206 16.70 42.13 4.07
CA SER A 206 16.02 42.67 2.89
C SER A 206 16.29 41.76 1.69
N PHE A 207 15.25 41.52 0.89
CA PHE A 207 15.32 40.69 -0.30
C PHE A 207 14.72 41.43 -1.50
N ASP A 208 15.46 41.46 -2.60
CA ASP A 208 14.92 41.80 -3.92
C ASP A 208 14.48 40.50 -4.59
N TRP A 209 13.27 40.48 -5.14
CA TRP A 209 12.72 39.31 -5.80
C TRP A 209 12.24 39.66 -7.19
N LEU A 210 12.28 38.69 -8.09
CA LEU A 210 11.62 38.75 -9.38
C LEU A 210 11.19 37.37 -9.82
N TRP A 211 10.24 37.31 -10.74
CA TRP A 211 9.94 36.07 -11.44
C TRP A 211 9.81 36.28 -12.94
N LYS A 212 10.09 35.21 -13.67
CA LYS A 212 10.13 35.15 -15.13
C LYS A 212 9.17 34.07 -15.62
N ARG A 213 8.53 34.35 -16.75
CA ARG A 213 7.76 33.40 -17.54
C ARG A 213 8.50 33.13 -18.84
N ASN A 214 8.91 31.88 -19.06
CA ASN A 214 9.71 31.47 -20.23
C ASN A 214 10.94 32.38 -20.44
N GLY A 215 11.63 32.71 -19.35
CA GLY A 215 12.79 33.61 -19.35
C GLY A 215 12.48 35.11 -19.42
N THR A 216 11.24 35.51 -19.70
CA THR A 216 10.83 36.91 -19.76
C THR A 216 10.42 37.40 -18.37
N LYS A 217 10.98 38.51 -17.89
CA LYS A 217 10.63 39.11 -16.60
C LYS A 217 9.17 39.57 -16.62
N GLU A 218 8.39 39.13 -15.63
CA GLU A 218 6.99 39.52 -15.47
C GLU A 218 6.84 40.54 -14.34
N GLU A 219 7.38 40.24 -13.16
CA GLU A 219 7.27 41.10 -11.99
C GLU A 219 8.56 41.09 -11.17
N ALA A 220 8.77 42.16 -10.40
CA ALA A 220 9.81 42.27 -9.40
C ALA A 220 9.39 43.20 -8.27
N GLY A 221 9.98 43.00 -7.10
CA GLY A 221 9.79 43.85 -5.95
C GLY A 221 10.86 43.62 -4.90
N ASN A 222 10.61 44.15 -3.71
CA ASN A 222 11.44 43.90 -2.54
C ASN A 222 10.56 43.59 -1.33
N CYS A 223 11.14 42.95 -0.32
CA CYS A 223 10.51 42.72 0.97
C CYS A 223 11.55 42.72 2.09
N ARG A 224 11.11 42.97 3.32
CA ARG A 224 11.90 42.79 4.54
C ARG A 224 11.28 41.71 5.40
N LEU A 225 12.11 40.83 5.94
CA LEU A 225 11.66 39.73 6.80
C LEU A 225 12.41 39.78 8.12
N ALA A 226 11.65 39.73 9.21
CA ALA A 226 12.19 39.56 10.55
C ALA A 226 12.80 38.14 10.72
N PRO A 227 13.69 37.95 11.72
CA PRO A 227 14.21 36.64 12.08
C PRO A 227 13.12 35.58 12.33
N GLY A 228 13.31 34.37 11.79
CA GLY A 228 12.42 33.22 11.95
C GLY A 228 11.07 33.35 11.25
N THR A 229 10.94 34.28 10.29
CA THR A 229 9.68 34.52 9.57
C THR A 229 9.80 34.15 8.09
N LYS A 230 8.64 34.00 7.45
CA LYS A 230 8.53 33.79 6.00
C LYS A 230 7.61 34.82 5.35
N THR A 231 7.73 34.95 4.04
CA THR A 231 6.72 35.56 3.18
C THR A 231 6.41 34.67 1.99
N GLU A 232 5.24 34.89 1.39
CA GLU A 232 4.74 34.19 0.20
C GLU A 232 4.30 35.25 -0.81
N ILE A 233 5.13 35.52 -1.81
CA ILE A 233 4.87 36.50 -2.86
C ILE A 233 4.06 35.81 -3.95
N PRO A 234 2.84 36.25 -4.27
CA PRO A 234 1.98 35.56 -5.23
C PRO A 234 2.57 35.61 -6.65
N ILE A 235 2.52 34.48 -7.33
CA ILE A 235 2.72 34.37 -8.79
C ILE A 235 1.34 34.05 -9.38
N ARG A 236 0.81 34.96 -10.20
CA ARG A 236 -0.52 34.82 -10.78
C ARG A 236 -0.54 35.19 -12.25
N PHE A 237 -0.99 34.27 -13.09
CA PHE A 237 -1.20 34.52 -14.52
C PHE A 237 -2.19 33.53 -15.13
N ARG A 238 -2.68 33.82 -16.33
CA ARG A 238 -3.51 32.88 -17.13
C ARG A 238 -2.60 31.95 -17.92
N LEU A 239 -2.77 30.64 -17.78
CA LEU A 239 -1.95 29.65 -18.49
C LEU A 239 -2.34 29.60 -19.98
N SER A 240 -1.34 29.50 -20.86
CA SER A 240 -1.54 29.29 -22.30
C SER A 240 -1.83 27.80 -22.60
N ALA A 241 -2.01 27.46 -23.88
CA ALA A 241 -2.12 26.07 -24.31
C ALA A 241 -0.75 25.36 -24.40
N GLU A 242 0.35 26.06 -24.13
CA GLU A 242 1.72 25.52 -24.18
C GLU A 242 2.32 25.43 -22.77
N SER A 243 3.32 24.54 -22.59
CA SER A 243 4.02 24.45 -21.31
C SER A 243 4.73 25.76 -20.99
N VAL A 244 4.72 26.13 -19.70
CA VAL A 244 5.30 27.38 -19.22
C VAL A 244 6.31 27.10 -18.12
N THR A 245 7.54 27.56 -18.28
CA THR A 245 8.54 27.55 -17.22
C THR A 245 8.46 28.85 -16.43
N VAL A 246 8.20 28.72 -15.12
CA VAL A 246 8.23 29.81 -14.16
C VAL A 246 9.55 29.73 -13.40
N THR A 247 10.32 30.80 -13.42
CA THR A 247 11.58 30.91 -12.68
C THR A 247 11.49 32.06 -11.70
N ALA A 248 11.78 31.80 -10.43
CA ALA A 248 11.85 32.81 -9.37
C ALA A 248 13.32 33.05 -9.00
N GLU A 249 13.69 34.31 -8.82
CA GLU A 249 15.02 34.74 -8.39
C GLU A 249 14.87 35.65 -7.16
N VAL A 250 15.66 35.38 -6.12
CA VAL A 250 15.68 36.16 -4.88
C VAL A 250 17.12 36.52 -4.57
N ARG A 251 17.37 37.81 -4.32
CA ARG A 251 18.67 38.34 -3.97
C ARG A 251 18.61 38.99 -2.59
N SER A 252 19.53 38.64 -1.70
CA SER A 252 19.65 39.30 -0.39
C SER A 252 20.37 40.65 -0.50
N GLY A 253 20.24 41.48 0.55
CA GLY A 253 20.94 42.76 0.64
C GLY A 253 22.47 42.68 0.58
N ASN A 254 23.07 41.52 0.84
CA ASN A 254 24.52 41.29 0.69
C ASN A 254 24.92 40.78 -0.71
N GLY A 255 23.97 40.62 -1.64
CA GLY A 255 24.20 40.26 -3.03
C GLY A 255 24.16 38.76 -3.35
N GLU A 256 23.91 37.88 -2.37
CA GLU A 256 23.71 36.45 -2.63
C GLU A 256 22.41 36.23 -3.44
N LEU A 257 22.46 35.33 -4.42
CA LEU A 257 21.36 35.07 -5.36
C LEU A 257 20.93 33.61 -5.26
N TRP A 258 19.63 33.39 -5.06
CA TRP A 258 18.99 32.09 -5.11
C TRP A 258 17.95 32.06 -6.23
N SER A 259 17.76 30.89 -6.86
CA SER A 259 16.73 30.70 -7.87
C SER A 259 16.07 29.34 -7.77
N ASP A 260 14.80 29.27 -8.13
CA ASP A 260 14.06 28.03 -8.31
C ASP A 260 13.23 28.11 -9.59
N SER A 261 12.93 26.96 -10.20
CA SER A 261 12.23 26.89 -11.48
C SER A 261 11.31 25.67 -11.56
N ILE A 262 10.08 25.89 -12.01
CA ILE A 262 9.09 24.84 -12.25
C ILE A 262 8.55 24.94 -13.68
N THR A 263 8.19 23.80 -14.27
CA THR A 263 7.48 23.78 -15.56
C THR A 263 6.05 23.35 -15.34
N LEU A 264 5.10 24.20 -15.76
CA LEU A 264 3.67 23.94 -15.72
C LEU A 264 3.22 23.34 -17.05
N HIS A 265 2.41 22.31 -16.97
CA HIS A 265 1.94 21.54 -18.12
C HIS A 265 0.43 21.74 -18.30
N PRO A 266 0.00 22.39 -19.40
CA PRO A 266 -1.42 22.49 -19.72
C PRO A 266 -1.96 21.12 -20.13
N ILE A 267 -3.08 20.72 -19.53
CA ILE A 267 -3.82 19.51 -19.90
C ILE A 267 -5.25 19.91 -20.23
N GLN A 268 -5.68 19.60 -21.45
CA GLN A 268 -7.07 19.70 -21.85
C GLN A 268 -7.67 18.28 -21.91
N PRO A 269 -8.50 17.89 -20.94
CA PRO A 269 -9.20 16.61 -20.99
C PRO A 269 -10.06 16.53 -22.27
N PRO A 270 -9.97 15.43 -23.04
CA PRO A 270 -10.77 15.28 -24.24
C PRO A 270 -12.23 14.97 -23.87
N ALA A 271 -13.17 15.46 -24.69
CA ALA A 271 -14.52 14.92 -24.66
C ALA A 271 -14.49 13.41 -24.98
N VAL A 272 -15.35 12.65 -24.31
CA VAL A 272 -15.37 11.19 -24.42
C VAL A 272 -16.61 10.76 -25.16
N ARG A 273 -16.43 9.90 -26.17
CA ARG A 273 -17.53 9.18 -26.83
C ARG A 273 -17.36 7.70 -26.52
N LEU A 274 -18.40 7.10 -25.98
CA LEU A 274 -18.45 5.68 -25.68
C LEU A 274 -19.44 5.00 -26.64
N GLN A 275 -19.14 3.76 -27.01
CA GLN A 275 -19.99 2.87 -27.78
C GLN A 275 -21.09 2.29 -26.90
N SER A 276 -20.75 1.95 -25.65
CA SER A 276 -21.69 1.33 -24.71
C SER A 276 -22.77 2.31 -24.23
N LYS A 277 -24.00 1.82 -24.05
CA LYS A 277 -25.01 2.56 -23.27
C LYS A 277 -24.61 2.57 -21.79
N VAL A 278 -24.47 3.78 -21.22
CA VAL A 278 -23.93 3.98 -19.87
C VAL A 278 -25.05 4.10 -18.83
N GLY A 279 -24.95 3.31 -17.75
CA GLY A 279 -25.70 3.49 -16.52
C GLY A 279 -24.83 4.09 -15.41
N LEU A 280 -25.44 4.84 -14.49
CA LEU A 280 -24.76 5.45 -13.34
C LEU A 280 -25.52 5.17 -12.04
N TYR A 281 -24.84 4.52 -11.08
CA TYR A 281 -25.27 4.48 -9.69
C TYR A 281 -24.28 5.29 -8.84
N ASP A 282 -24.67 6.51 -8.47
CA ASP A 282 -23.79 7.48 -7.79
C ASP A 282 -24.47 8.06 -6.54
N PRO A 283 -24.52 7.31 -5.43
CA PRO A 283 -25.23 7.74 -4.23
C PRO A 283 -24.58 8.95 -3.52
N GLU A 284 -23.30 9.23 -3.80
CA GLU A 284 -22.61 10.41 -3.26
C GLU A 284 -22.75 11.64 -4.18
N GLY A 285 -23.01 11.43 -5.48
CA GLY A 285 -23.21 12.49 -6.46
C GLY A 285 -21.92 13.14 -6.97
N THR A 286 -20.76 12.47 -6.78
CA THR A 286 -19.45 13.01 -7.17
C THR A 286 -19.02 12.60 -8.57
N ALA A 287 -19.60 11.54 -9.14
CA ALA A 287 -19.28 11.05 -10.47
C ALA A 287 -20.06 11.78 -11.56
N ALA A 288 -21.35 12.07 -11.35
CA ALA A 288 -22.21 12.75 -12.32
C ALA A 288 -21.60 14.05 -12.89
N PRO A 289 -21.07 14.99 -12.07
CA PRO A 289 -20.46 16.23 -12.59
C PRO A 289 -19.25 16.00 -13.50
N LEU A 290 -18.49 14.91 -13.28
CA LEU A 290 -17.36 14.56 -14.13
C LEU A 290 -17.81 14.00 -15.47
N LEU A 291 -18.86 13.17 -15.48
CA LEU A 291 -19.42 12.63 -16.72
C LEU A 291 -20.01 13.76 -17.58
N ASP A 292 -20.73 14.70 -16.97
CA ASP A 292 -21.26 15.89 -17.64
C ASP A 292 -20.12 16.72 -18.26
N LYS A 293 -19.03 16.94 -17.51
CA LYS A 293 -17.84 17.67 -17.99
C LYS A 293 -17.14 16.97 -19.16
N LEU A 294 -17.12 15.64 -19.15
CA LEU A 294 -16.55 14.82 -20.24
C LEU A 294 -17.52 14.64 -21.42
N GLY A 295 -18.76 15.12 -21.31
CA GLY A 295 -19.78 15.02 -22.35
C GLY A 295 -20.36 13.61 -22.53
N ILE A 296 -20.37 12.80 -21.47
CA ILE A 296 -20.81 11.40 -21.50
C ILE A 296 -22.29 11.34 -21.08
N PRO A 297 -23.22 10.92 -21.97
CA PRO A 297 -24.60 10.69 -21.59
C PRO A 297 -24.72 9.43 -20.73
N TYR A 298 -25.55 9.47 -19.69
CA TYR A 298 -25.81 8.32 -18.81
C TYR A 298 -27.27 8.25 -18.38
N GLN A 299 -27.72 7.04 -18.05
CA GLN A 299 -28.98 6.77 -17.38
C GLN A 299 -28.72 6.57 -15.88
N ALA A 300 -29.43 7.32 -15.02
CA ALA A 300 -29.38 7.07 -13.58
C ALA A 300 -30.02 5.69 -13.27
N VAL A 301 -29.35 4.90 -12.44
CA VAL A 301 -29.77 3.55 -12.02
C VAL A 301 -29.83 3.54 -10.51
N SER A 302 -30.92 3.02 -9.94
CA SER A 302 -31.13 2.86 -8.50
C SER A 302 -31.59 1.45 -8.12
N LYS A 303 -32.13 0.70 -9.10
CA LYS A 303 -32.65 -0.67 -8.93
C LYS A 303 -32.22 -1.56 -10.08
N THR A 304 -32.12 -2.87 -9.85
CA THR A 304 -31.70 -3.85 -10.87
C THR A 304 -32.55 -3.82 -12.14
N ALA A 305 -33.87 -3.57 -12.02
CA ALA A 305 -34.78 -3.50 -13.17
C ALA A 305 -34.49 -2.33 -14.13
N GLU A 306 -33.67 -1.35 -13.73
CA GLU A 306 -33.30 -0.19 -14.56
C GLU A 306 -32.02 -0.45 -15.37
N LEU A 307 -31.45 -1.66 -15.27
CA LEU A 307 -30.26 -2.06 -16.02
C LEU A 307 -30.56 -2.52 -17.45
N ASP A 308 -31.83 -2.50 -17.87
CA ASP A 308 -32.23 -2.88 -19.23
C ASP A 308 -31.51 -2.00 -20.26
N ASP A 309 -30.87 -2.67 -21.23
CA ASP A 309 -29.96 -2.14 -22.24
C ASP A 309 -28.66 -1.48 -21.73
N VAL A 310 -28.38 -1.44 -20.43
CA VAL A 310 -27.13 -0.89 -19.89
C VAL A 310 -25.98 -1.87 -20.17
N GLU A 311 -25.00 -1.43 -20.95
CA GLU A 311 -23.83 -2.24 -21.34
C GLU A 311 -22.60 -1.92 -20.48
N LEU A 312 -22.50 -0.67 -20.00
CA LEU A 312 -21.46 -0.20 -19.08
C LEU A 312 -22.11 0.50 -17.88
N LEU A 313 -21.93 -0.07 -16.69
CA LEU A 313 -22.37 0.54 -15.44
C LEU A 313 -21.19 1.24 -14.74
N ILE A 314 -21.41 2.46 -14.27
CA ILE A 314 -20.47 3.20 -13.43
C ILE A 314 -21.01 3.23 -12.01
N LEU A 315 -20.21 2.73 -11.06
CA LEU A 315 -20.46 2.85 -9.63
C LEU A 315 -19.65 4.02 -9.09
N GLY A 316 -20.37 5.01 -8.56
CA GLY A 316 -19.80 6.21 -7.93
C GLY A 316 -18.98 5.92 -6.69
N ARG A 317 -18.41 6.99 -6.13
CA ARG A 317 -17.67 6.91 -4.88
C ARG A 317 -18.56 6.39 -3.75
N HIS A 318 -18.00 5.52 -2.89
CA HIS A 318 -18.73 4.87 -1.79
C HIS A 318 -20.00 4.08 -2.20
N ALA A 319 -20.24 3.85 -3.50
CA ALA A 319 -21.45 3.19 -3.98
C ALA A 319 -21.64 1.78 -3.41
N LEU A 320 -20.55 1.07 -3.14
CA LEU A 320 -20.60 -0.29 -2.62
C LEU A 320 -20.83 -0.37 -1.10
N ASP A 321 -20.88 0.77 -0.38
CA ASP A 321 -21.21 0.83 1.05
C ASP A 321 -22.73 0.66 1.29
N ARG A 322 -23.55 1.06 0.30
CA ARG A 322 -25.01 0.92 0.28
C ARG A 322 -25.42 0.42 -1.09
N PHE A 323 -25.25 -0.87 -1.35
CA PHE A 323 -25.37 -1.41 -2.70
C PHE A 323 -26.67 -2.21 -2.92
N PRO A 324 -27.67 -1.65 -3.63
CA PRO A 324 -28.98 -2.29 -3.81
C PRO A 324 -29.08 -3.17 -5.06
N LEU A 325 -28.06 -3.16 -5.92
CA LEU A 325 -28.12 -3.82 -7.23
C LEU A 325 -27.67 -5.28 -7.15
N HIS A 326 -28.27 -6.10 -8.00
CA HIS A 326 -27.98 -7.52 -8.15
C HIS A 326 -27.33 -7.75 -9.52
N LEU A 327 -26.00 -7.68 -9.58
CA LEU A 327 -25.25 -7.62 -10.84
C LEU A 327 -24.68 -8.96 -11.30
N GLU A 328 -24.77 -10.03 -10.51
CA GLU A 328 -24.06 -11.28 -10.82
C GLU A 328 -24.42 -11.83 -12.21
N GLU A 329 -25.70 -11.90 -12.56
CA GLU A 329 -26.14 -12.41 -13.85
C GLU A 329 -25.78 -11.47 -15.01
N ALA A 330 -25.91 -10.16 -14.84
CA ALA A 330 -25.50 -9.18 -15.85
C ALA A 330 -23.98 -9.25 -16.13
N LEU A 331 -23.18 -9.45 -15.08
CA LEU A 331 -21.74 -9.67 -15.18
C LEU A 331 -21.41 -11.05 -15.81
N LYS A 332 -22.22 -12.09 -15.62
CA LYS A 332 -22.03 -13.33 -16.39
C LYS A 332 -22.32 -13.15 -17.88
N GLN A 333 -23.26 -12.26 -18.22
CA GLN A 333 -23.68 -11.98 -19.60
C GLN A 333 -22.73 -11.05 -20.36
N GLY A 334 -21.90 -10.26 -19.67
CA GLY A 334 -20.83 -9.46 -20.29
C GLY A 334 -20.84 -7.98 -19.97
N MET A 335 -21.65 -7.51 -19.02
CA MET A 335 -21.70 -6.11 -18.63
C MET A 335 -20.32 -5.59 -18.21
N LYS A 336 -19.95 -4.40 -18.69
CA LYS A 336 -18.76 -3.68 -18.25
C LYS A 336 -19.07 -2.90 -16.98
N LEU A 337 -18.12 -2.83 -16.06
CA LEU A 337 -18.31 -2.14 -14.78
C LEU A 337 -17.10 -1.25 -14.49
N LEU A 338 -17.32 0.05 -14.29
CA LEU A 338 -16.34 0.95 -13.68
C LEU A 338 -16.71 1.14 -12.21
N ILE A 339 -15.76 0.91 -11.31
CA ILE A 339 -15.94 1.13 -9.87
C ILE A 339 -15.00 2.25 -9.46
N LEU A 340 -15.56 3.41 -9.13
CA LEU A 340 -14.82 4.55 -8.58
C LEU A 340 -14.46 4.29 -7.11
N GLU A 341 -13.90 5.29 -6.43
CA GLU A 341 -13.18 5.14 -5.17
C GLU A 341 -14.07 4.54 -4.06
N GLN A 342 -13.55 3.55 -3.34
CA GLN A 342 -14.29 2.86 -2.28
C GLN A 342 -13.49 2.88 -0.99
N SER A 343 -14.17 2.74 0.14
CA SER A 343 -13.49 2.62 1.42
C SER A 343 -12.64 1.33 1.49
N ALA A 344 -11.55 1.35 2.27
CA ALA A 344 -10.75 0.14 2.55
C ALA A 344 -11.61 -1.00 3.15
N ARG A 345 -12.63 -0.65 3.95
CA ARG A 345 -13.61 -1.59 4.49
C ARG A 345 -14.37 -2.31 3.38
N THR A 346 -14.76 -1.58 2.35
CA THR A 346 -15.56 -2.11 1.24
C THR A 346 -14.74 -2.92 0.24
N LEU A 347 -13.49 -2.53 -0.02
CA LEU A 347 -12.56 -3.41 -0.73
C LEU A 347 -12.35 -4.73 0.03
N SER A 348 -12.13 -4.66 1.34
CA SER A 348 -11.98 -5.85 2.19
C SER A 348 -13.23 -6.72 2.18
N ARG A 349 -14.43 -6.12 2.21
CA ARG A 349 -15.72 -6.82 2.06
C ARG A 349 -15.77 -7.65 0.79
N ILE A 350 -15.40 -7.10 -0.35
CA ILE A 350 -15.42 -7.82 -1.64
C ILE A 350 -14.19 -8.70 -1.85
N GLY A 351 -13.37 -8.92 -0.82
CA GLY A 351 -12.22 -9.83 -0.85
C GLY A 351 -10.94 -9.24 -1.45
N ILE A 352 -10.86 -7.93 -1.61
CA ILE A 352 -9.66 -7.21 -2.06
C ILE A 352 -8.95 -6.61 -0.84
N ARG A 353 -7.72 -7.04 -0.60
CA ARG A 353 -6.86 -6.44 0.44
C ARG A 353 -6.46 -5.04 0.05
N SER A 354 -6.30 -4.15 1.03
CA SER A 354 -5.88 -2.77 0.76
C SER A 354 -5.10 -2.16 1.92
N ASN A 355 -4.43 -1.04 1.66
CA ASN A 355 -3.81 -0.18 2.69
C ASN A 355 -4.23 1.29 2.53
N THR A 356 -4.11 2.07 3.61
CA THR A 356 -4.35 3.52 3.62
C THR A 356 -3.06 4.28 3.89
N GLN A 357 -2.45 4.86 2.85
CA GLN A 357 -1.15 5.54 2.95
C GLN A 357 -1.15 6.95 2.30
N GLY A 358 -1.92 7.19 1.24
CA GLY A 358 -1.92 8.49 0.55
C GLY A 358 -0.70 8.69 -0.35
N LEU A 359 -0.71 8.08 -1.52
CA LEU A 359 0.36 8.23 -2.52
C LEU A 359 0.22 9.55 -3.26
N ARG A 360 1.32 10.29 -3.38
CA ARG A 360 1.41 11.49 -4.23
C ARG A 360 1.98 11.20 -5.62
N THR A 361 2.51 10.00 -5.83
CA THR A 361 3.06 9.55 -7.09
C THR A 361 2.59 8.12 -7.34
N VAL A 362 2.10 7.85 -8.54
CA VAL A 362 1.65 6.51 -8.98
C VAL A 362 2.25 6.25 -10.36
N PHE A 363 2.84 5.07 -10.52
CA PHE A 363 3.65 4.71 -11.68
C PHE A 363 2.85 3.89 -12.70
N PRO A 364 3.09 4.08 -14.00
CA PRO A 364 2.51 3.24 -15.03
C PRO A 364 2.89 1.77 -14.82
N ALA A 365 1.96 0.85 -15.06
CA ALA A 365 2.20 -0.61 -14.99
C ALA A 365 2.21 -1.29 -16.38
N GLY A 366 2.08 -0.49 -17.44
CA GLY A 366 2.01 -0.96 -18.82
C GLY A 366 2.00 0.20 -19.81
N ARG A 367 1.96 -0.13 -21.11
CA ARG A 367 2.01 0.86 -22.20
C ARG A 367 0.68 1.57 -22.45
N GLU A 368 -0.41 1.01 -21.94
CA GLU A 368 -1.76 1.54 -22.10
C GLU A 368 -1.90 2.89 -21.39
N PHE A 369 -1.23 3.04 -20.25
CA PHE A 369 -1.22 4.25 -19.42
C PHE A 369 0.23 4.60 -19.09
N PRO A 370 1.00 5.22 -20.02
CA PRO A 370 2.43 5.49 -19.83
C PRO A 370 2.73 6.72 -18.98
N GLU A 371 1.74 7.57 -18.70
CA GLU A 371 1.94 8.85 -18.03
C GLU A 371 2.14 8.65 -16.52
N LEU A 372 3.17 9.29 -15.94
CA LEU A 372 3.33 9.38 -14.48
C LEU A 372 2.22 10.24 -13.88
N LEU A 373 1.54 9.75 -12.85
CA LEU A 373 0.55 10.53 -12.11
C LEU A 373 1.19 11.07 -10.86
N GLU A 374 1.18 12.39 -10.67
CA GLU A 374 1.81 12.99 -9.50
C GLU A 374 1.20 14.31 -9.04
N ASN A 375 1.25 14.52 -7.72
CA ASN A 375 0.99 15.78 -7.04
C ASN A 375 -0.31 16.46 -7.49
N TRP A 376 -1.41 15.70 -7.52
CA TRP A 376 -2.71 16.23 -7.93
C TRP A 376 -3.17 17.39 -7.05
N ARG A 377 -3.83 18.38 -7.66
CA ARG A 377 -4.24 19.62 -6.99
C ARG A 377 -5.19 19.40 -5.83
N GLY A 378 -5.09 20.31 -4.88
CA GLY A 378 -5.90 20.32 -3.67
C GLY A 378 -5.70 19.07 -2.82
N SER A 379 -6.70 18.82 -1.96
CA SER A 379 -6.76 17.69 -1.05
C SER A 379 -7.67 16.60 -1.59
N SER A 380 -7.22 15.35 -1.48
CA SER A 380 -8.08 14.16 -1.58
C SER A 380 -9.19 14.23 -0.52
N THR A 381 -10.34 13.62 -0.77
CA THR A 381 -11.49 13.66 0.15
C THR A 381 -12.06 12.29 0.51
N LEU A 382 -11.46 11.18 0.02
CA LEU A 382 -11.88 9.82 0.40
C LEU A 382 -11.56 9.49 1.85
N LEU A 383 -10.45 10.03 2.37
CA LEU A 383 -10.04 9.91 3.76
C LEU A 383 -9.93 11.30 4.39
N PRO A 384 -10.25 11.45 5.70
CA PRO A 384 -10.04 12.72 6.38
C PRO A 384 -8.56 13.11 6.36
N PRO A 385 -8.22 14.41 6.25
CA PRO A 385 -6.84 14.86 6.14
C PRO A 385 -6.01 14.48 7.37
N TYR A 386 -6.64 14.43 8.54
CA TYR A 386 -6.04 13.99 9.80
C TYR A 386 -6.62 12.63 10.21
N LEU A 387 -5.83 11.81 10.90
CA LEU A 387 -6.40 10.64 11.56
C LEU A 387 -7.33 11.10 12.68
N GLU A 388 -8.52 10.52 12.75
CA GLU A 388 -9.39 10.67 13.91
C GLU A 388 -8.76 9.96 15.10
N LEU A 389 -8.53 10.70 16.17
CA LEU A 389 -7.97 10.20 17.42
C LEU A 389 -9.03 10.30 18.51
N PRO A 390 -9.05 9.37 19.49
CA PRO A 390 -9.86 9.55 20.69
C PRO A 390 -9.44 10.83 21.42
N GLU A 391 -10.37 11.41 22.18
CA GLU A 391 -10.15 12.64 22.96
C GLU A 391 -8.92 12.54 23.88
N ILE A 392 -8.68 11.34 24.42
CA ILE A 392 -7.46 10.99 25.16
C ILE A 392 -6.84 9.76 24.49
N ALA A 393 -5.62 9.92 23.95
CA ALA A 393 -4.88 8.84 23.32
C ALA A 393 -3.76 8.31 24.24
N HIS A 394 -3.93 7.12 24.79
CA HIS A 394 -2.92 6.44 25.63
C HIS A 394 -1.89 5.61 24.83
N GLY A 395 -1.95 5.66 23.50
CA GLY A 395 -1.08 4.86 22.63
C GLY A 395 -1.07 5.31 21.18
N TYR A 396 -0.36 4.56 20.34
CA TYR A 396 -0.33 4.81 18.90
C TYR A 396 -1.70 4.59 18.27
N PRO A 397 -2.08 5.37 17.26
CA PRO A 397 -3.25 5.07 16.45
C PRO A 397 -3.17 3.64 15.94
N ALA A 398 -4.29 2.93 15.95
CA ALA A 398 -4.37 1.58 15.41
C ALA A 398 -5.62 1.44 14.55
N GLU A 399 -5.52 0.66 13.50
CA GLU A 399 -6.64 0.38 12.61
C GLU A 399 -6.73 -1.10 12.30
N ASN A 400 -7.90 -1.54 11.85
CA ASN A 400 -8.09 -2.89 11.39
C ASN A 400 -7.59 -3.03 9.95
N TRP A 401 -6.50 -3.76 9.76
CA TRP A 401 -5.96 -4.14 8.47
C TRP A 401 -6.18 -5.64 8.23
N ASN A 402 -7.05 -5.98 7.28
CA ASN A 402 -7.35 -7.37 6.89
C ASN A 402 -7.66 -8.33 8.06
N GLY A 403 -8.29 -7.83 9.13
CA GLY A 403 -8.64 -8.59 10.33
C GLY A 403 -7.64 -8.47 11.49
N PHE A 404 -6.53 -7.75 11.30
CA PHE A 404 -5.49 -7.51 12.31
C PHE A 404 -5.54 -6.06 12.81
N ILE A 405 -5.46 -5.85 14.12
CA ILE A 405 -5.33 -4.50 14.68
C ILE A 405 -3.85 -4.10 14.63
N ASN A 406 -3.49 -3.27 13.66
CA ASN A 406 -2.13 -2.80 13.43
C ASN A 406 -2.00 -1.33 13.82
N ARG A 407 -0.88 -1.00 14.47
CA ARG A 407 -0.51 0.39 14.78
C ARG A 407 -0.10 1.15 13.52
N ARG A 408 -0.42 2.45 13.47
CA ARG A 408 -0.17 3.36 12.35
C ARG A 408 0.57 4.62 12.79
N ILE A 409 1.18 5.28 11.82
CA ILE A 409 1.74 6.63 11.97
C ILE A 409 0.61 7.65 11.82
N TRP A 410 0.70 8.77 12.53
CA TRP A 410 -0.19 9.91 12.36
C TRP A 410 -0.21 10.40 10.90
N ARG A 411 -1.42 10.60 10.35
CA ARG A 411 -1.61 11.30 9.09
C ARG A 411 -1.80 12.79 9.34
N SER A 412 -1.07 13.62 8.61
CA SER A 412 -1.16 15.08 8.67
C SER A 412 -1.29 15.65 7.26
N GLY A 413 -2.53 15.73 6.79
CA GLY A 413 -2.89 16.21 5.45
C GLY A 413 -2.86 15.12 4.36
N ASN A 414 -3.56 15.43 3.27
CA ASN A 414 -3.73 14.57 2.09
C ASN A 414 -3.64 15.37 0.77
N ARG A 415 -3.04 16.57 0.83
CA ARG A 415 -2.78 17.42 -0.33
C ARG A 415 -1.77 16.75 -1.27
N GLY A 416 -2.01 16.82 -2.57
CA GLY A 416 -1.15 16.19 -3.56
C GLY A 416 -1.46 14.71 -3.82
N ASN A 417 -2.37 14.10 -3.05
CA ASN A 417 -2.63 12.68 -3.15
C ASN A 417 -3.29 12.33 -4.48
N VAL A 418 -2.73 11.31 -5.13
CA VAL A 418 -3.24 10.65 -6.32
C VAL A 418 -4.13 9.47 -5.94
N ALA A 419 -3.77 8.72 -4.90
CA ALA A 419 -4.56 7.58 -4.40
C ALA A 419 -4.40 7.45 -2.87
N ALA A 420 -5.51 7.37 -2.13
CA ALA A 420 -5.46 7.24 -0.67
C ALA A 420 -5.65 5.80 -0.16
N VAL A 421 -6.61 5.08 -0.76
CA VAL A 421 -6.89 3.66 -0.50
C VAL A 421 -6.26 2.83 -1.61
N LEU A 422 -5.38 1.90 -1.24
CA LEU A 422 -4.48 1.22 -2.17
C LEU A 422 -4.82 -0.28 -2.22
N PRO A 423 -5.51 -0.78 -3.26
CA PRO A 423 -5.78 -2.21 -3.39
C PRO A 423 -4.49 -2.97 -3.69
N GLU A 424 -4.22 -4.05 -2.96
CA GLU A 424 -3.11 -4.97 -3.22
C GLU A 424 -3.43 -5.77 -4.50
N LYS A 425 -2.44 -5.95 -5.38
CA LYS A 425 -2.54 -6.74 -6.61
C LYS A 425 -3.04 -8.16 -6.29
N PRO A 426 -4.27 -8.54 -6.69
CA PRO A 426 -4.80 -9.86 -6.39
C PRO A 426 -4.10 -10.94 -7.23
N SER A 427 -3.82 -12.10 -6.63
CA SER A 427 -3.15 -13.23 -7.29
C SER A 427 -4.10 -14.36 -7.72
N VAL A 428 -5.41 -14.21 -7.48
CA VAL A 428 -6.46 -15.17 -7.86
C VAL A 428 -7.42 -14.52 -8.84
N GLY A 429 -7.51 -15.06 -10.06
CA GLY A 429 -8.27 -14.47 -11.18
C GLY A 429 -7.43 -13.61 -12.11
N ASN A 430 -7.98 -13.19 -13.26
CA ASN A 430 -7.25 -12.40 -14.25
C ASN A 430 -7.34 -10.91 -13.92
N TRP A 431 -6.31 -10.41 -13.23
CA TRP A 431 -6.15 -9.02 -12.83
C TRP A 431 -5.00 -8.36 -13.57
N LEU A 432 -5.24 -7.21 -14.19
CA LEU A 432 -4.24 -6.44 -14.92
C LEU A 432 -4.07 -5.04 -14.28
N PRO A 433 -2.92 -4.75 -13.66
CA PRO A 433 -2.62 -3.42 -13.18
C PRO A 433 -2.35 -2.51 -14.37
N LEU A 434 -2.96 -1.32 -14.34
CA LEU A 434 -2.71 -0.24 -15.31
C LEU A 434 -1.83 0.85 -14.67
N TYR A 435 -2.03 1.07 -13.37
CA TYR A 435 -1.19 1.89 -12.51
C TYR A 435 -0.80 1.10 -11.25
N GLN A 436 0.40 1.36 -10.72
CA GLN A 436 0.95 0.71 -9.53
C GLN A 436 1.71 1.69 -8.63
N GLY A 437 1.89 1.36 -7.36
CA GLY A 437 2.65 2.20 -6.44
C GLY A 437 2.72 1.66 -5.02
N GLY A 438 3.24 2.51 -4.12
CA GLY A 438 3.47 2.18 -2.72
C GLY A 438 4.61 1.18 -2.52
N PHE A 439 4.73 0.71 -1.28
CA PHE A 439 5.71 -0.31 -0.89
C PHE A 439 5.68 -1.53 -1.83
N ASP A 440 6.84 -1.91 -2.36
CA ASP A 440 7.08 -3.05 -3.27
C ASP A 440 6.33 -2.99 -4.61
N LEU A 441 5.76 -1.83 -4.98
CA LEU A 441 4.77 -1.70 -6.07
C LEU A 441 3.65 -2.74 -5.99
N GLN A 442 3.34 -3.24 -4.79
CA GLN A 442 2.38 -4.33 -4.61
C GLN A 442 0.93 -3.86 -4.73
N PHE A 443 0.70 -2.54 -4.79
CA PHE A 443 -0.63 -1.95 -4.89
C PHE A 443 -0.91 -1.43 -6.30
N ALA A 444 -2.17 -1.51 -6.72
CA ALA A 444 -2.60 -1.11 -8.07
C ALA A 444 -3.87 -0.24 -8.05
N PRO A 445 -3.76 1.09 -7.87
CA PRO A 445 -4.90 2.00 -7.80
C PRO A 445 -5.80 2.02 -9.04
N LEU A 446 -5.29 1.58 -10.21
CA LEU A 446 -6.10 1.35 -11.40
C LEU A 446 -5.88 -0.09 -11.88
N LEU A 447 -6.92 -0.91 -11.81
CA LEU A 447 -6.82 -2.36 -11.97
C LEU A 447 -8.01 -2.92 -12.77
N LEU A 448 -7.73 -3.61 -13.88
CA LEU A 448 -8.74 -4.26 -14.71
C LEU A 448 -8.87 -5.75 -14.32
N MET A 449 -10.08 -6.17 -13.97
CA MET A 449 -10.45 -7.58 -13.77
C MET A 449 -11.19 -8.11 -15.00
N THR A 450 -10.83 -9.31 -15.42
CA THR A 450 -11.46 -10.04 -16.52
C THR A 450 -11.92 -11.42 -16.06
N GLU A 451 -13.21 -11.70 -16.16
CA GLU A 451 -13.75 -13.04 -15.95
C GLU A 451 -14.86 -13.29 -17.00
N GLY A 452 -14.70 -14.35 -17.78
CA GLY A 452 -15.54 -14.59 -18.96
C GLY A 452 -15.59 -13.37 -19.90
N ARG A 453 -16.81 -12.92 -20.21
CA ARG A 453 -17.06 -11.79 -21.12
C ARG A 453 -16.95 -10.42 -20.43
N SER A 454 -17.01 -10.37 -19.10
CA SER A 454 -17.09 -9.10 -18.38
C SER A 454 -15.74 -8.48 -18.07
N ARG A 455 -15.77 -7.17 -17.93
CA ARG A 455 -14.61 -6.32 -17.64
C ARG A 455 -14.98 -5.39 -16.51
N ILE A 456 -14.26 -5.48 -15.41
CA ILE A 456 -14.46 -4.62 -14.24
C ILE A 456 -13.21 -3.80 -14.02
N LEU A 457 -13.30 -2.48 -14.18
CA LEU A 457 -12.21 -1.55 -13.92
C LEU A 457 -12.37 -0.95 -12.53
N PHE A 458 -11.44 -1.24 -11.63
CA PHE A 458 -11.34 -0.61 -10.33
C PHE A 458 -10.48 0.64 -10.44
N CYS A 459 -11.05 1.78 -10.05
CA CYS A 459 -10.36 3.07 -9.98
C CYS A 459 -10.40 3.57 -8.54
N GLN A 460 -9.28 3.42 -7.83
CA GLN A 460 -9.00 4.00 -6.51
C GLN A 460 -8.08 5.23 -6.60
N LEU A 461 -7.86 5.74 -7.81
CA LEU A 461 -7.32 7.07 -8.03
C LEU A 461 -8.37 8.08 -7.59
N GLU A 462 -7.98 9.11 -6.84
CA GLU A 462 -8.83 10.16 -6.24
C GLU A 462 -9.33 11.16 -7.29
N ILE A 463 -10.13 10.70 -8.24
CA ILE A 463 -10.64 11.45 -9.39
C ILE A 463 -11.97 12.12 -9.09
N SER A 464 -12.92 11.40 -8.48
CA SER A 464 -14.33 11.81 -8.37
C SER A 464 -14.57 12.99 -7.44
N ALA A 465 -13.77 13.13 -6.38
CA ALA A 465 -13.94 14.20 -5.40
C ALA A 465 -12.63 14.65 -4.77
N ARG A 466 -12.39 15.96 -4.84
CA ARG A 466 -11.22 16.66 -4.35
C ARG A 466 -11.56 18.13 -4.13
N THR A 467 -10.81 18.80 -3.24
CA THR A 467 -11.09 20.21 -2.92
C THR A 467 -10.81 21.16 -4.08
N VAL A 468 -9.94 20.76 -5.01
CA VAL A 468 -9.64 21.45 -6.27
C VAL A 468 -9.60 20.40 -7.36
N GLN A 469 -10.32 20.62 -8.47
CA GLN A 469 -10.27 19.72 -9.64
C GLN A 469 -8.85 19.64 -10.21
N ASP A 470 -8.48 18.52 -10.81
CA ASP A 470 -7.16 18.33 -11.43
C ASP A 470 -7.34 17.81 -12.87
N PRO A 471 -6.79 18.50 -13.89
CA PRO A 471 -7.00 18.09 -15.27
C PRO A 471 -6.27 16.79 -15.64
N GLN A 472 -5.19 16.41 -14.95
CA GLN A 472 -4.56 15.10 -15.15
C GLN A 472 -5.49 13.98 -14.65
N ALA A 473 -6.20 14.21 -13.54
CA ALA A 473 -7.19 13.26 -13.03
C ALA A 473 -8.37 13.07 -14.01
N GLU A 474 -8.90 14.16 -14.56
CA GLU A 474 -9.97 14.14 -15.56
C GLU A 474 -9.54 13.44 -16.86
N GLN A 475 -8.33 13.76 -17.35
CA GLN A 475 -7.76 13.07 -18.51
C GLN A 475 -7.59 11.56 -18.24
N THR A 476 -7.18 11.19 -17.03
CA THR A 476 -7.02 9.79 -16.63
C THR A 476 -8.36 9.06 -16.63
N LEU A 477 -9.43 9.67 -16.11
CA LEU A 477 -10.79 9.11 -16.16
C LEU A 477 -11.27 8.93 -17.61
N ALA A 478 -11.09 9.95 -18.44
CA ALA A 478 -11.46 9.90 -19.85
C ALA A 478 -10.74 8.76 -20.60
N LYS A 479 -9.48 8.51 -20.25
CA LYS A 479 -8.69 7.40 -20.80
C LYS A 479 -9.15 6.05 -20.25
N ALA A 480 -9.43 5.96 -18.95
CA ALA A 480 -9.94 4.76 -18.28
C ALA A 480 -11.29 4.30 -18.85
N LEU A 481 -12.23 5.24 -19.06
CA LEU A 481 -13.55 4.95 -19.63
C LEU A 481 -13.47 4.46 -21.07
N ARG A 482 -12.71 5.15 -21.95
CA ARG A 482 -12.47 4.68 -23.32
C ARG A 482 -11.81 3.31 -23.34
N TYR A 483 -10.79 3.14 -22.50
CA TYR A 483 -10.08 1.87 -22.41
C TYR A 483 -11.01 0.71 -21.99
N LEU A 484 -11.86 0.91 -20.99
CA LEU A 484 -12.84 -0.09 -20.57
C LEU A 484 -13.86 -0.38 -21.68
N ASP A 485 -14.35 0.66 -22.35
CA ASP A 485 -15.35 0.54 -23.41
C ASP A 485 -14.81 -0.16 -24.66
N ASP A 486 -13.58 0.14 -25.07
CA ASP A 486 -12.91 -0.50 -26.20
C ASP A 486 -12.45 -1.94 -25.88
N THR A 487 -12.34 -2.29 -24.59
CA THR A 487 -11.85 -3.62 -24.18
C THR A 487 -12.88 -4.70 -24.52
N SER A 488 -12.51 -5.54 -25.49
CA SER A 488 -13.32 -6.69 -25.91
C SER A 488 -12.87 -8.00 -25.24
N PRO A 489 -13.76 -9.02 -25.16
CA PRO A 489 -13.38 -10.37 -24.78
C PRO A 489 -12.26 -10.92 -25.67
N VAL A 490 -11.17 -11.39 -25.06
CA VAL A 490 -10.08 -12.07 -25.77
C VAL A 490 -10.40 -13.57 -25.83
N PRO A 491 -10.10 -14.28 -26.92
CA PRO A 491 -10.29 -15.73 -26.99
C PRO A 491 -9.58 -16.46 -25.85
N VAL A 492 -10.34 -17.29 -25.12
CA VAL A 492 -9.81 -18.17 -24.08
C VAL A 492 -9.25 -19.44 -24.70
N ARG A 493 -8.20 -19.98 -24.09
CA ARG A 493 -7.57 -21.24 -24.45
C ARG A 493 -7.87 -22.27 -23.38
N LYS A 494 -8.24 -23.48 -23.79
CA LYS A 494 -8.34 -24.60 -22.85
C LYS A 494 -6.97 -24.85 -22.21
N VAL A 495 -6.94 -24.91 -20.89
CA VAL A 495 -5.69 -25.09 -20.13
C VAL A 495 -5.52 -26.56 -19.77
N TRP A 496 -4.41 -27.14 -20.20
CA TRP A 496 -3.93 -28.46 -19.79
C TRP A 496 -2.72 -28.29 -18.87
N TYR A 497 -2.54 -29.19 -17.91
CA TYR A 497 -1.31 -29.23 -17.12
C TYR A 497 -0.66 -30.61 -17.12
N SER A 498 0.67 -30.62 -17.03
CA SER A 498 1.49 -31.81 -16.78
C SER A 498 2.61 -31.47 -15.80
N GLY A 499 2.69 -32.18 -14.69
CA GLY A 499 3.67 -31.91 -13.65
C GLY A 499 3.23 -32.39 -12.27
N ASN A 500 4.06 -32.10 -11.27
CA ASN A 500 3.85 -32.53 -9.89
C ASN A 500 2.64 -31.89 -9.18
N GLU A 501 2.36 -32.39 -7.97
CA GLU A 501 1.26 -31.91 -7.12
C GLU A 501 1.37 -30.42 -6.74
N LYS A 502 2.60 -29.87 -6.67
CA LYS A 502 2.82 -28.45 -6.36
C LYS A 502 2.29 -27.55 -7.47
N LEU A 503 2.53 -27.91 -8.74
CA LEU A 503 1.95 -27.22 -9.88
C LEU A 503 0.42 -27.28 -9.82
N ARG A 504 -0.13 -28.48 -9.65
CA ARG A 504 -1.58 -28.69 -9.57
C ARG A 504 -2.22 -27.81 -8.50
N THR A 505 -1.72 -27.89 -7.27
CA THR A 505 -2.22 -27.10 -6.13
C THR A 505 -2.17 -25.60 -6.43
N GLN A 506 -1.08 -25.13 -7.02
CA GLN A 506 -0.93 -23.72 -7.36
C GLN A 506 -1.94 -23.27 -8.43
N LEU A 507 -2.16 -24.07 -9.47
CA LEU A 507 -3.17 -23.77 -10.50
C LEU A 507 -4.57 -23.69 -9.86
N GLU A 508 -4.96 -24.69 -9.07
CA GLU A 508 -6.25 -24.72 -8.37
C GLU A 508 -6.45 -23.46 -7.49
N GLN A 509 -5.41 -23.01 -6.78
CA GLN A 509 -5.46 -21.81 -5.94
C GLN A 509 -5.59 -20.50 -6.73
N THR A 510 -5.04 -20.40 -7.93
CA THR A 510 -5.16 -19.20 -8.78
C THR A 510 -6.54 -19.01 -9.41
N GLY A 511 -7.42 -20.02 -9.31
CA GLY A 511 -8.76 -20.00 -9.91
C GLY A 511 -8.77 -20.26 -11.42
N VAL A 512 -7.69 -20.78 -11.98
CA VAL A 512 -7.61 -21.15 -13.40
C VAL A 512 -8.43 -22.42 -13.66
N VAL A 513 -9.15 -22.45 -14.79
CA VAL A 513 -9.87 -23.66 -15.22
C VAL A 513 -8.92 -24.54 -16.02
N CYS A 514 -8.43 -25.63 -15.41
CA CYS A 514 -7.48 -26.54 -16.04
C CYS A 514 -7.78 -28.01 -15.83
N GLU A 515 -7.33 -28.85 -16.76
CA GLU A 515 -7.43 -30.31 -16.71
C GLU A 515 -6.04 -30.96 -16.79
N LYS A 516 -5.87 -32.15 -16.21
CA LYS A 516 -4.67 -32.95 -16.44
C LYS A 516 -4.58 -33.31 -17.92
N ILE A 517 -3.39 -33.21 -18.50
CA ILE A 517 -3.19 -33.40 -19.93
C ILE A 517 -3.73 -34.75 -20.46
N ASP A 518 -4.48 -34.68 -21.56
CA ASP A 518 -4.79 -35.80 -22.44
C ASP A 518 -4.10 -35.54 -23.80
N PRO A 519 -2.95 -36.17 -24.11
CA PRO A 519 -2.17 -35.89 -25.32
C PRO A 519 -2.94 -36.08 -26.63
N ALA A 520 -3.98 -36.91 -26.64
CA ALA A 520 -4.84 -37.13 -27.81
C ALA A 520 -5.79 -35.96 -28.07
N LYS A 521 -6.19 -35.22 -27.03
CA LYS A 521 -7.12 -34.08 -27.11
C LYS A 521 -6.44 -32.72 -27.17
N LEU A 522 -5.13 -32.66 -26.87
CA LEU A 522 -4.37 -31.41 -26.92
C LEU A 522 -4.40 -30.83 -28.36
N SER A 523 -4.92 -29.62 -28.50
CA SER A 523 -5.03 -28.89 -29.78
C SER A 523 -3.98 -27.79 -29.91
N SER A 524 -3.79 -27.24 -31.12
CA SER A 524 -2.92 -26.05 -31.30
C SER A 524 -3.56 -24.75 -30.79
N GLY A 525 -4.86 -24.74 -30.46
CA GLY A 525 -5.52 -23.59 -29.85
C GLY A 525 -5.39 -23.52 -28.34
N ASP A 526 -4.81 -24.55 -27.71
CA ASP A 526 -4.80 -24.71 -26.26
C ASP A 526 -3.62 -23.98 -25.59
N LEU A 527 -3.61 -24.00 -24.26
CA LEU A 527 -2.48 -23.64 -23.40
C LEU A 527 -2.05 -24.88 -22.61
N LEU A 528 -0.76 -25.24 -22.67
CA LEU A 528 -0.18 -26.30 -21.86
C LEU A 528 0.75 -25.71 -20.78
N VAL A 529 0.47 -26.01 -19.51
CA VAL A 529 1.32 -25.65 -18.38
C VAL A 529 2.15 -26.86 -17.97
N LEU A 530 3.47 -26.72 -18.00
CA LEU A 530 4.42 -27.77 -17.66
C LEU A 530 5.08 -27.47 -16.31
N GLY A 531 5.25 -28.51 -15.50
CA GLY A 531 6.04 -28.47 -14.28
C GLY A 531 6.87 -29.74 -14.12
N PRO A 532 7.77 -29.78 -13.11
CA PRO A 532 8.69 -30.89 -12.94
C PRO A 532 7.97 -32.19 -12.58
N GLY A 533 8.57 -33.33 -12.93
CA GLY A 533 8.19 -34.65 -12.41
C GLY A 533 7.26 -35.49 -13.29
N GLU A 534 6.79 -34.98 -14.43
CA GLU A 534 6.02 -35.75 -15.42
C GLU A 534 6.61 -35.63 -16.83
N ALA A 535 6.20 -36.54 -17.73
CA ALA A 535 6.71 -36.59 -19.09
C ALA A 535 6.10 -35.50 -19.99
N VAL A 536 6.96 -34.85 -20.78
CA VAL A 536 6.55 -33.87 -21.79
C VAL A 536 5.97 -34.59 -23.02
N PRO A 537 4.88 -34.10 -23.63
CA PRO A 537 4.31 -34.71 -24.84
C PRO A 537 5.32 -34.83 -26.00
N GLY A 538 5.29 -35.96 -26.72
CA GLY A 538 6.00 -36.11 -27.99
C GLY A 538 5.54 -35.07 -29.02
N ASN A 539 6.45 -34.62 -29.89
CA ASN A 539 6.20 -33.60 -30.93
C ASN A 539 5.81 -32.20 -30.41
N LEU A 540 6.10 -31.86 -29.15
CA LEU A 540 5.71 -30.58 -28.55
C LEU A 540 6.16 -29.37 -29.39
N ARG A 541 7.40 -29.32 -29.89
CA ARG A 541 7.90 -28.24 -30.75
C ARG A 541 6.99 -27.98 -31.96
N ARG A 542 6.57 -29.06 -32.64
CA ARG A 542 5.68 -28.99 -33.81
C ARG A 542 4.29 -28.48 -33.42
N ARG A 543 3.81 -28.81 -32.23
CA ARG A 543 2.53 -28.29 -31.70
C ARG A 543 2.62 -26.81 -31.36
N ILE A 544 3.73 -26.34 -30.77
CA ILE A 544 4.01 -24.92 -30.56
C ILE A 544 4.05 -24.20 -31.90
N GLN A 545 4.80 -24.70 -32.88
CA GLN A 545 4.81 -24.18 -34.26
C GLN A 545 3.40 -24.04 -34.84
N GLY A 546 2.53 -25.01 -34.57
CA GLY A 546 1.13 -25.02 -35.00
C GLY A 546 0.23 -23.99 -34.33
N GLY A 547 0.61 -23.43 -33.17
CA GLY A 547 -0.18 -22.42 -32.44
C GLY A 547 -0.28 -22.65 -30.92
N LEU A 548 0.16 -23.80 -30.41
CA LEU A 548 0.04 -24.13 -28.98
C LEU A 548 0.85 -23.12 -28.14
N ASN A 549 0.23 -22.59 -27.10
CA ASN A 549 0.95 -21.81 -26.09
C ASN A 549 1.42 -22.75 -24.98
N VAL A 550 2.64 -22.55 -24.51
CA VAL A 550 3.23 -23.36 -23.43
C VAL A 550 3.79 -22.44 -22.35
N LEU A 551 3.43 -22.71 -21.09
CA LEU A 551 4.04 -22.12 -19.92
C LEU A 551 4.82 -23.20 -19.15
N ALA A 552 6.14 -23.14 -19.17
CA ALA A 552 7.00 -24.04 -18.39
C ALA A 552 7.39 -23.39 -17.06
N CYS A 553 7.11 -24.07 -15.96
CA CYS A 553 7.35 -23.58 -14.61
C CYS A 553 8.39 -24.43 -13.88
N GLY A 554 9.59 -23.89 -13.68
CA GLY A 554 10.65 -24.50 -12.89
C GLY A 554 11.28 -25.75 -13.50
N LEU A 555 11.27 -25.88 -14.82
CA LEU A 555 11.98 -26.95 -15.54
C LEU A 555 13.48 -26.65 -15.62
N THR A 556 14.31 -27.68 -15.64
CA THR A 556 15.75 -27.55 -15.88
C THR A 556 16.03 -27.18 -17.34
N GLY A 557 17.19 -26.59 -17.62
CA GLY A 557 17.65 -26.33 -18.98
C GLY A 557 17.70 -27.61 -19.81
N ALA A 558 18.16 -28.71 -19.23
CA ALA A 558 18.17 -30.02 -19.88
C ALA A 558 16.76 -30.52 -20.26
N GLU A 559 15.74 -30.27 -19.43
CA GLU A 559 14.35 -30.61 -19.76
C GLU A 559 13.80 -29.72 -20.88
N LEU A 560 14.09 -28.42 -20.85
CA LEU A 560 13.65 -27.46 -21.87
C LEU A 560 14.29 -27.76 -23.24
N SER A 561 15.61 -28.00 -23.28
CA SER A 561 16.35 -28.26 -24.52
C SER A 561 15.93 -29.56 -25.22
N ARG A 562 15.27 -30.51 -24.53
CA ARG A 562 14.73 -31.73 -25.15
C ARG A 562 13.66 -31.45 -26.20
N PHE A 563 12.89 -30.37 -26.06
CA PHE A 563 11.83 -30.02 -27.00
C PHE A 563 12.03 -28.66 -27.66
N VAL A 564 12.88 -27.79 -27.13
CA VAL A 564 13.33 -26.56 -27.80
C VAL A 564 14.86 -26.42 -27.63
N PRO A 565 15.68 -26.99 -28.53
CA PRO A 565 17.14 -27.05 -28.39
C PRO A 565 17.86 -25.69 -28.27
N GLU A 566 17.25 -24.61 -28.79
CA GLU A 566 17.76 -23.24 -28.70
C GLU A 566 17.58 -22.61 -27.32
N VAL A 567 16.87 -23.25 -26.38
CA VAL A 567 16.79 -22.78 -25.00
C VAL A 567 18.15 -22.98 -24.34
N ASN A 568 18.77 -21.86 -23.98
CA ASN A 568 19.99 -21.83 -23.20
C ASN A 568 19.63 -21.47 -21.75
N ALA A 569 19.49 -22.47 -20.88
CA ALA A 569 19.39 -22.27 -19.44
C ALA A 569 20.42 -23.18 -18.77
N SER A 570 21.15 -22.65 -17.79
CA SER A 570 22.26 -23.37 -17.17
C SER A 570 22.17 -23.36 -15.64
N PRO A 571 22.48 -24.49 -14.96
CA PRO A 571 22.47 -24.55 -13.51
C PRO A 571 23.49 -23.57 -12.95
N GLY A 572 23.08 -22.78 -11.98
CA GLY A 572 23.96 -21.81 -11.34
C GLY A 572 23.36 -21.24 -10.07
N GLU A 573 24.11 -20.34 -9.45
CA GLU A 573 23.64 -19.52 -8.34
C GLU A 573 23.50 -18.09 -8.86
N TRP A 574 22.26 -17.63 -8.95
CA TRP A 574 21.91 -16.43 -9.69
C TRP A 574 21.24 -15.41 -8.78
N MET A 575 21.35 -14.13 -9.13
CA MET A 575 20.60 -13.03 -8.51
C MET A 575 19.64 -12.44 -9.54
N SER A 576 18.56 -11.78 -9.08
CA SER A 576 17.67 -11.04 -9.99
C SER A 576 18.47 -10.01 -10.78
N ASP A 577 17.99 -9.68 -11.97
CA ASP A 577 18.52 -8.68 -12.87
C ASP A 577 17.46 -7.64 -13.23
N TRP A 578 17.92 -6.56 -13.86
CA TRP A 578 17.05 -5.52 -14.42
C TRP A 578 16.71 -5.89 -15.85
N VAL A 579 15.44 -5.74 -16.23
CA VAL A 579 14.95 -6.04 -17.56
C VAL A 579 14.23 -4.80 -18.12
N ASP A 580 14.75 -4.29 -19.24
CA ASP A 580 14.12 -3.21 -19.99
C ASP A 580 13.01 -3.75 -20.91
N GLY A 581 11.99 -2.94 -21.18
CA GLY A 581 11.00 -3.24 -22.21
C GLY A 581 10.07 -4.43 -21.94
N LEU A 582 9.90 -4.88 -20.69
CA LEU A 582 8.97 -5.99 -20.34
C LEU A 582 7.57 -5.75 -20.93
N GLY A 583 7.02 -4.54 -20.76
CA GLY A 583 5.68 -4.17 -21.24
C GLY A 583 5.53 -4.09 -22.76
N GLU A 584 6.60 -4.19 -23.54
CA GLU A 584 6.53 -4.24 -25.01
C GLU A 584 6.05 -5.60 -25.51
N ARG A 585 6.18 -6.64 -24.67
CA ARG A 585 5.83 -8.02 -24.99
C ARG A 585 4.42 -8.35 -24.51
N PRO A 586 3.51 -8.80 -25.40
CA PRO A 586 2.16 -9.19 -25.00
C PRO A 586 2.11 -10.24 -23.89
N GLU A 587 3.03 -11.20 -23.93
CA GLU A 587 3.17 -12.26 -22.92
C GLU A 587 3.57 -11.75 -21.53
N TYR A 588 4.16 -10.56 -21.41
CA TYR A 588 4.60 -9.94 -20.16
C TYR A 588 3.78 -8.71 -19.75
N ARG A 589 2.64 -8.51 -20.39
CA ARG A 589 1.74 -7.41 -20.09
C ARG A 589 1.32 -7.40 -18.61
N GLY A 590 1.53 -6.27 -17.94
CA GLY A 590 1.24 -6.08 -16.51
C GLY A 590 2.26 -6.71 -15.55
N ILE A 591 3.44 -7.10 -16.05
CA ILE A 591 4.56 -7.62 -15.26
C ILE A 591 5.68 -6.59 -15.29
N GLY A 592 6.18 -6.21 -14.10
CA GLY A 592 7.32 -5.31 -13.94
C GLY A 592 8.53 -6.00 -13.32
N ASN A 593 9.61 -5.23 -13.12
CA ASN A 593 10.83 -5.71 -12.47
C ASN A 593 10.61 -6.13 -11.00
N ALA A 594 9.57 -5.61 -10.35
CA ALA A 594 9.18 -6.03 -9.01
C ALA A 594 8.83 -7.53 -8.96
N GLU A 595 8.03 -8.00 -9.93
CA GLU A 595 7.61 -9.40 -10.03
C GLU A 595 8.77 -10.37 -10.32
N LEU A 596 9.82 -9.90 -10.99
CA LEU A 596 11.04 -10.69 -11.28
C LEU A 596 12.07 -10.67 -10.14
N HIS A 597 11.88 -9.80 -9.14
CA HIS A 597 12.85 -9.61 -8.07
C HIS A 597 12.81 -10.71 -7.01
N PHE A 598 13.99 -11.21 -6.64
CA PHE A 598 14.21 -12.06 -5.47
C PHE A 598 15.45 -11.60 -4.70
N ARG A 599 15.37 -11.64 -3.36
CA ARG A 599 16.25 -10.86 -2.47
C ARG A 599 17.73 -11.26 -2.47
N TYR A 600 18.03 -12.53 -2.66
CA TYR A 600 19.38 -13.06 -2.47
C TYR A 600 19.68 -14.15 -3.50
N PRO A 601 20.95 -14.52 -3.73
CA PRO A 601 21.29 -15.55 -4.70
C PRO A 601 20.53 -16.86 -4.46
N LEU A 602 19.94 -17.40 -5.53
CA LEU A 602 19.20 -18.67 -5.52
C LEU A 602 19.80 -19.64 -6.54
N ARG A 603 19.77 -20.93 -6.21
CA ARG A 603 20.20 -21.99 -7.13
C ARG A 603 19.05 -22.46 -8.01
N PHE A 604 19.22 -22.32 -9.31
CA PHE A 604 18.29 -22.79 -10.34
C PHE A 604 18.99 -22.74 -11.71
N ASP A 605 18.31 -23.23 -12.75
CA ASP A 605 18.80 -23.13 -14.11
C ASP A 605 18.41 -21.76 -14.68
N GLY A 606 19.36 -20.83 -14.79
CA GLY A 606 19.11 -19.45 -15.19
C GLY A 606 19.35 -19.24 -16.69
N PHE A 607 18.58 -18.32 -17.29
CA PHE A 607 18.76 -17.90 -18.67
C PHE A 607 19.88 -16.85 -18.81
N PRO A 608 20.46 -16.63 -20.00
CA PRO A 608 21.29 -15.47 -20.27
C PRO A 608 20.59 -14.16 -19.84
N LYS A 609 21.34 -13.20 -19.27
CA LYS A 609 20.78 -11.94 -18.74
C LYS A 609 20.07 -11.08 -19.80
N ASP A 610 20.46 -11.23 -21.06
CA ASP A 610 19.85 -10.57 -22.23
C ASP A 610 18.61 -11.31 -22.76
N SER A 611 18.16 -12.36 -22.07
CA SER A 611 16.89 -13.02 -22.34
C SER A 611 15.72 -12.08 -22.12
N THR A 612 14.60 -12.39 -22.76
CA THR A 612 13.43 -11.51 -22.84
C THR A 612 12.85 -11.07 -21.49
N GLY A 613 13.01 -11.88 -20.44
CA GLY A 613 12.62 -11.60 -19.06
C GLY A 613 13.78 -11.77 -18.07
N GLY A 614 15.02 -11.60 -18.54
CA GLY A 614 16.23 -11.74 -17.73
C GLY A 614 16.50 -13.18 -17.27
N ILE A 615 17.19 -13.30 -16.14
CA ILE A 615 17.73 -14.56 -15.62
C ILE A 615 16.65 -15.60 -15.26
N SER A 616 15.45 -15.16 -14.89
CA SER A 616 14.41 -15.99 -14.27
C SER A 616 13.20 -16.24 -15.17
N LEU A 617 13.06 -15.50 -16.27
CA LEU A 617 11.93 -15.55 -17.18
C LEU A 617 12.41 -15.44 -18.63
N ASN A 618 11.90 -16.27 -19.52
CA ASN A 618 12.18 -16.14 -20.95
C ASN A 618 10.99 -16.57 -21.81
N SER A 619 10.96 -16.10 -23.05
CA SER A 619 9.91 -16.37 -24.02
C SER A 619 10.52 -16.55 -25.41
N ILE A 620 10.02 -17.53 -26.14
CA ILE A 620 10.42 -17.82 -27.52
C ILE A 620 9.17 -18.07 -28.34
N ARG A 621 8.96 -17.25 -29.37
CA ARG A 621 7.92 -17.51 -30.38
C ARG A 621 8.41 -18.55 -31.36
N ILE A 622 7.61 -19.58 -31.59
CA ILE A 622 7.93 -20.67 -32.51
C ILE A 622 6.71 -20.86 -33.41
N GLY A 623 6.82 -20.46 -34.68
CA GLY A 623 5.68 -20.45 -35.60
C GLY A 623 4.55 -19.56 -35.08
N ARG A 624 3.34 -20.12 -34.93
CA ARG A 624 2.15 -19.41 -34.45
C ARG A 624 1.96 -19.47 -32.92
N GLY A 625 2.72 -20.31 -32.23
CA GLY A 625 2.65 -20.45 -30.78
C GLY A 625 3.83 -19.80 -30.07
N ILE A 626 3.83 -19.93 -28.74
CA ILE A 626 4.88 -19.37 -27.88
C ILE A 626 5.20 -20.34 -26.75
N LEU A 627 6.48 -20.41 -26.40
CA LEU A 627 6.96 -21.01 -25.17
C LEU A 627 7.39 -19.89 -24.22
N VAL A 628 6.77 -19.82 -23.04
CA VAL A 628 7.18 -18.96 -21.93
C VAL A 628 7.69 -19.83 -20.79
N MET A 629 8.79 -19.45 -20.17
CA MET A 629 9.52 -20.27 -19.20
C MET A 629 9.83 -19.44 -17.95
N MET A 630 9.23 -19.81 -16.82
CA MET A 630 9.39 -19.19 -15.50
C MET A 630 10.19 -20.13 -14.61
N GLN A 631 11.43 -19.77 -14.26
CA GLN A 631 12.34 -20.66 -13.52
C GLN A 631 12.10 -20.68 -12.01
N LEU A 632 11.43 -19.64 -11.48
CA LEU A 632 11.14 -19.48 -10.06
C LEU A 632 9.63 -19.42 -9.78
N PRO A 633 8.85 -20.50 -10.03
CA PRO A 633 7.43 -20.54 -9.69
C PRO A 633 7.19 -20.45 -8.17
N PRO A 634 5.96 -20.11 -7.72
CA PRO A 634 5.69 -19.76 -6.32
C PRO A 634 6.14 -20.82 -5.30
N TRP A 635 5.99 -22.11 -5.63
CA TRP A 635 6.37 -23.23 -4.77
C TRP A 635 7.88 -23.43 -4.59
N ARG A 636 8.72 -22.60 -5.24
CA ARG A 636 10.17 -22.51 -4.98
C ARG A 636 10.49 -21.68 -3.75
N PHE A 637 9.53 -20.90 -3.25
CA PHE A 637 9.71 -20.03 -2.09
C PHE A 637 8.97 -20.62 -0.88
N ASP A 638 9.67 -20.79 0.23
CA ASP A 638 9.03 -21.18 1.49
C ASP A 638 8.34 -19.98 2.11
N ARG A 639 6.99 -19.98 2.13
CA ARG A 639 6.19 -18.90 2.71
C ARG A 639 6.33 -18.79 4.23
N LYS A 640 6.79 -19.86 4.89
CA LYS A 640 7.08 -19.83 6.33
C LYS A 640 8.34 -19.03 6.61
N VAL A 641 9.23 -18.88 5.64
CA VAL A 641 10.42 -18.03 5.77
C VAL A 641 10.06 -16.59 5.47
N HIS A 642 10.19 -15.72 6.49
CA HIS A 642 9.79 -14.31 6.47
C HIS A 642 10.35 -13.54 5.27
N ALA A 643 11.64 -13.73 4.98
CA ALA A 643 12.31 -13.02 3.89
C ALA A 643 11.79 -13.40 2.49
N THR A 644 11.33 -14.64 2.29
CA THR A 644 10.84 -15.14 1.00
C THR A 644 9.33 -15.00 0.84
N ARG A 645 8.60 -14.68 1.91
CA ARG A 645 7.15 -14.54 1.89
C ARG A 645 6.68 -13.46 0.90
N THR A 646 7.30 -12.27 0.91
CA THR A 646 6.99 -11.21 -0.08
C THR A 646 7.28 -11.67 -1.51
N THR A 647 8.42 -12.33 -1.73
CA THR A 647 8.80 -12.88 -3.04
C THR A 647 7.79 -13.93 -3.54
N ALA A 648 7.28 -14.78 -2.64
CA ALA A 648 6.28 -15.78 -2.97
C ALA A 648 4.97 -15.14 -3.45
N ARG A 649 4.50 -14.07 -2.80
CA ARG A 649 3.31 -13.31 -3.22
C ARG A 649 3.49 -12.68 -4.61
N ARG A 650 4.65 -12.07 -4.88
CA ARG A 650 4.98 -11.55 -6.22
C ARG A 650 5.03 -12.66 -7.27
N ALA A 651 5.58 -13.82 -6.92
CA ALA A 651 5.60 -14.98 -7.80
C ALA A 651 4.18 -15.52 -8.10
N ASP A 652 3.25 -15.48 -7.14
CA ASP A 652 1.85 -15.85 -7.37
C ASP A 652 1.22 -14.93 -8.42
N PHE A 653 1.40 -13.62 -8.24
CA PHE A 653 0.90 -12.62 -9.17
C PHE A 653 1.55 -12.77 -10.57
N LEU A 654 2.87 -13.01 -10.63
CA LEU A 654 3.59 -13.27 -11.87
C LEU A 654 3.02 -14.50 -12.61
N LEU A 655 2.86 -15.63 -11.91
CA LEU A 655 2.28 -16.84 -12.51
C LEU A 655 0.87 -16.59 -13.04
N MET A 656 0.02 -15.92 -12.25
CA MET A 656 -1.32 -15.54 -12.68
C MET A 656 -1.30 -14.66 -13.93
N ARG A 657 -0.44 -13.62 -13.98
CA ARG A 657 -0.33 -12.74 -15.14
C ARG A 657 0.14 -13.47 -16.38
N LEU A 658 1.10 -14.37 -16.26
CA LEU A 658 1.57 -15.21 -17.37
C LEU A 658 0.46 -16.11 -17.90
N LEU A 659 -0.29 -16.77 -17.02
CA LEU A 659 -1.46 -17.58 -17.40
C LEU A 659 -2.51 -16.74 -18.15
N ALA A 660 -2.85 -15.56 -17.61
CA ALA A 660 -3.80 -14.65 -18.24
C ALA A 660 -3.33 -14.15 -19.61
N ASN A 661 -2.06 -13.72 -19.73
CA ASN A 661 -1.49 -13.25 -21.01
C ASN A 661 -1.42 -14.36 -22.07
N LEU A 662 -1.30 -15.62 -21.63
CA LEU A 662 -1.30 -16.78 -22.51
C LEU A 662 -2.70 -17.30 -22.85
N GLY A 663 -3.76 -16.66 -22.33
CA GLY A 663 -5.16 -16.93 -22.69
C GLY A 663 -5.90 -17.87 -21.75
N ALA A 664 -5.42 -18.11 -20.53
CA ALA A 664 -6.11 -18.96 -19.57
C ALA A 664 -7.48 -18.39 -19.15
N GLU A 665 -8.48 -19.27 -19.03
CA GLU A 665 -9.77 -18.94 -18.41
C GLU A 665 -9.67 -19.05 -16.88
N PHE A 666 -10.28 -18.10 -16.18
CA PHE A 666 -10.40 -18.09 -14.73
C PHE A 666 -11.87 -18.13 -14.32
N ARG A 667 -12.15 -18.85 -13.22
CA ARG A 667 -13.45 -18.87 -12.56
C ARG A 667 -13.24 -18.73 -11.07
N THR A 668 -13.44 -17.51 -10.59
CA THR A 668 -13.14 -17.15 -9.21
C THR A 668 -14.40 -16.98 -8.38
N GLY A 669 -15.57 -16.82 -9.00
CA GLY A 669 -16.83 -16.51 -8.32
C GLY A 669 -16.86 -15.09 -7.76
N PHE A 670 -16.08 -14.18 -8.35
CA PHE A 670 -15.97 -12.79 -7.92
C PHE A 670 -17.28 -12.01 -8.09
N PHE A 671 -18.08 -12.33 -9.12
CA PHE A 671 -19.32 -11.60 -9.42
C PHE A 671 -20.37 -11.65 -8.31
N ALA A 672 -20.38 -12.71 -7.50
CA ALA A 672 -21.27 -12.80 -6.34
C ALA A 672 -21.04 -11.66 -5.32
N MET A 673 -19.87 -11.01 -5.32
CA MET A 673 -19.60 -9.85 -4.45
C MET A 673 -20.43 -8.61 -4.82
N PHE A 674 -21.05 -8.62 -6.00
CA PHE A 674 -21.93 -7.57 -6.52
C PHE A 674 -23.39 -8.03 -6.61
N ASP A 675 -23.78 -9.05 -5.85
CA ASP A 675 -25.19 -9.46 -5.72
C ASP A 675 -25.78 -8.93 -4.42
N GLY A 676 -26.14 -7.65 -4.42
CA GLY A 676 -26.61 -6.93 -3.24
C GLY A 676 -25.58 -6.88 -2.10
N MET A 677 -26.08 -6.90 -0.85
CA MET A 677 -25.28 -6.84 0.37
C MET A 677 -25.23 -8.17 1.12
N ASN A 678 -25.38 -9.30 0.41
CA ASN A 678 -25.49 -10.62 1.02
C ASN A 678 -24.20 -11.46 0.98
N HIS A 679 -23.20 -11.04 0.20
CA HIS A 679 -21.94 -11.75 0.02
C HIS A 679 -20.68 -10.95 0.39
N GLY A 680 -19.67 -11.66 0.90
CA GLY A 680 -18.34 -11.12 1.18
C GLY A 680 -17.97 -11.11 2.67
N ASN A 681 -16.89 -10.42 2.99
CA ASN A 681 -16.28 -10.37 4.32
C ASN A 681 -16.95 -9.34 5.24
N PHE A 682 -18.27 -9.45 5.42
CA PHE A 682 -19.02 -8.47 6.21
C PHE A 682 -18.60 -8.42 7.67
N SER A 683 -18.30 -7.21 8.15
CA SER A 683 -18.12 -6.95 9.57
C SER A 683 -19.18 -5.97 10.06
N PHE A 684 -19.90 -6.37 11.10
CA PHE A 684 -20.98 -5.60 11.71
C PHE A 684 -20.54 -5.16 13.13
N PRO A 685 -20.09 -3.91 13.31
CA PRO A 685 -19.80 -3.40 14.64
C PRO A 685 -21.08 -3.24 15.46
N LEU A 686 -21.02 -3.62 16.73
CA LEU A 686 -22.09 -3.50 17.71
C LEU A 686 -21.72 -2.36 18.68
N ALA A 687 -21.66 -1.13 18.18
CA ALA A 687 -21.15 0.03 18.92
C ALA A 687 -22.20 0.73 19.78
N GLU A 688 -23.46 0.70 19.36
CA GLU A 688 -24.55 1.52 19.93
C GLU A 688 -25.59 0.67 20.65
N GLY A 689 -26.41 1.30 21.49
CA GLY A 689 -27.55 0.67 22.17
C GLY A 689 -27.22 -0.10 23.45
N TRP A 690 -25.96 -0.05 23.91
CA TRP A 690 -25.52 -0.72 25.12
C TRP A 690 -26.12 -0.11 26.39
N LYS A 691 -26.52 -1.00 27.30
CA LYS A 691 -27.00 -0.67 28.64
C LYS A 691 -26.05 -1.26 29.69
N GLY A 692 -25.86 -0.53 30.77
CA GLY A 692 -24.93 -0.83 31.85
C GLY A 692 -25.59 -0.83 33.23
N LYS A 693 -25.13 -1.68 34.16
CA LYS A 693 -25.59 -1.66 35.56
C LYS A 693 -24.48 -2.11 36.53
N PHE A 694 -24.20 -1.28 37.53
CA PHE A 694 -23.33 -1.61 38.66
C PHE A 694 -23.96 -2.68 39.57
N ASP A 695 -23.16 -3.62 40.07
CA ASP A 695 -23.59 -4.72 40.94
C ASP A 695 -22.68 -4.83 42.19
N PRO A 696 -22.65 -3.80 43.06
CA PRO A 696 -21.80 -3.78 44.25
C PRO A 696 -22.12 -4.90 45.25
N GLU A 697 -23.34 -5.44 45.21
CA GLU A 697 -23.82 -6.50 46.11
C GLU A 697 -23.62 -7.91 45.52
N ASN A 698 -23.09 -8.05 44.30
CA ASN A 698 -22.95 -9.32 43.57
C ASN A 698 -24.27 -10.12 43.54
N SER A 699 -25.38 -9.43 43.30
CA SER A 699 -26.72 -10.00 43.32
C SER A 699 -27.23 -10.32 41.91
N GLY A 700 -26.58 -9.83 40.86
CA GLY A 700 -27.09 -9.85 39.49
C GLY A 700 -27.32 -11.26 38.93
N LYS A 701 -26.42 -12.21 39.22
CA LYS A 701 -26.57 -13.61 38.79
C LYS A 701 -27.79 -14.27 39.46
N SER A 702 -27.96 -14.05 40.76
CA SER A 702 -29.10 -14.56 41.53
C SER A 702 -30.42 -13.93 41.11
N ASN A 703 -30.37 -12.66 40.68
CA ASN A 703 -31.51 -11.90 40.14
C ASN A 703 -31.79 -12.17 38.66
N GLY A 704 -31.01 -13.03 37.99
CA GLY A 704 -31.27 -13.46 36.62
C GLY A 704 -30.91 -12.45 35.52
N TRP A 705 -30.08 -11.44 35.81
CA TRP A 705 -29.74 -10.36 34.87
C TRP A 705 -29.03 -10.85 33.60
N GLN A 706 -28.45 -12.05 33.63
CA GLN A 706 -27.89 -12.73 32.45
C GLN A 706 -28.95 -13.12 31.40
N THR A 707 -30.24 -13.15 31.76
CA THR A 707 -31.33 -13.58 30.88
C THR A 707 -32.39 -12.50 30.64
N ALA A 708 -32.73 -11.70 31.65
CA ALA A 708 -33.81 -10.74 31.60
C ALA A 708 -33.32 -9.32 31.94
N PRO A 709 -33.90 -8.27 31.33
CA PRO A 709 -33.61 -6.90 31.73
C PRO A 709 -34.11 -6.66 33.17
N ALA A 710 -33.43 -5.81 33.91
CA ALA A 710 -33.86 -5.34 35.23
C ALA A 710 -34.04 -3.82 35.21
N ASP A 711 -34.64 -3.26 36.27
CA ASP A 711 -34.75 -1.81 36.42
C ASP A 711 -33.40 -1.16 36.75
N GLY A 712 -33.24 0.11 36.37
CA GLY A 712 -32.08 0.93 36.71
C GLY A 712 -30.82 0.69 35.87
N TRP A 713 -30.94 0.11 34.67
CA TRP A 713 -29.85 0.07 33.70
C TRP A 713 -29.68 1.43 33.02
N LYS A 714 -28.45 1.94 32.95
CA LYS A 714 -28.08 3.22 32.32
C LYS A 714 -27.55 3.00 30.90
N ASN A 715 -27.51 4.04 30.06
CA ASN A 715 -26.76 3.97 28.80
C ASN A 715 -25.25 3.86 29.10
N VAL A 716 -24.54 3.03 28.36
CA VAL A 716 -23.07 2.91 28.44
C VAL A 716 -22.50 2.80 27.04
N LYS A 717 -21.30 3.31 26.81
CA LYS A 717 -20.53 3.12 25.57
C LYS A 717 -19.52 2.00 25.78
N VAL A 718 -19.34 1.19 24.75
CA VAL A 718 -18.25 0.21 24.66
C VAL A 718 -17.09 0.79 23.87
N GLY A 719 -15.87 0.30 24.08
CA GLY A 719 -14.66 0.91 23.53
C GLY A 719 -14.19 2.15 24.32
N THR A 720 -14.72 2.35 25.52
CA THR A 720 -14.39 3.47 26.41
C THR A 720 -14.33 2.93 27.84
N PRO A 721 -13.30 3.29 28.64
CA PRO A 721 -13.21 2.95 30.06
C PRO A 721 -14.50 3.22 30.84
N LEU A 722 -14.87 2.32 31.75
CA LEU A 722 -16.09 2.46 32.56
C LEU A 722 -16.05 3.71 33.45
N GLU A 723 -14.94 3.92 34.14
CA GLU A 723 -14.72 4.98 35.15
C GLU A 723 -14.81 6.37 34.50
N SER A 724 -14.37 6.48 33.24
CA SER A 724 -14.45 7.73 32.48
C SER A 724 -15.89 8.13 32.10
N GLN A 725 -16.82 7.18 32.10
CA GLN A 725 -18.21 7.41 31.69
C GLN A 725 -19.13 7.70 32.87
N PHE A 726 -18.74 7.29 34.08
CA PHE A 726 -19.50 7.51 35.31
C PHE A 726 -18.58 8.14 36.36
N PRO A 727 -18.34 9.46 36.30
CA PRO A 727 -17.44 10.15 37.23
C PRO A 727 -17.83 9.97 38.71
N GLU A 728 -19.11 9.73 38.99
CA GLU A 728 -19.60 9.42 40.35
C GLU A 728 -19.13 8.05 40.87
N HIS A 729 -18.57 7.22 40.00
CA HIS A 729 -18.05 5.87 40.25
C HIS A 729 -16.60 5.73 39.75
N ALA A 730 -15.82 6.83 39.74
CA ALA A 730 -14.44 6.82 39.24
C ALA A 730 -13.49 5.88 39.99
N ASP A 731 -13.80 5.56 41.25
CA ASP A 731 -13.02 4.65 42.11
C ASP A 731 -13.72 3.30 42.33
N TYR A 732 -14.65 2.91 41.45
CA TYR A 732 -15.41 1.66 41.61
C TYR A 732 -14.63 0.46 41.05
N ASP A 733 -14.12 -0.38 41.96
CA ASP A 733 -13.67 -1.74 41.63
C ASP A 733 -14.79 -2.74 41.94
N GLY A 734 -15.27 -3.48 40.94
CA GLY A 734 -16.28 -4.51 41.15
C GLY A 734 -17.05 -4.95 39.90
N LEU A 735 -18.24 -5.49 40.13
CA LEU A 735 -19.05 -6.12 39.09
C LEU A 735 -19.89 -5.09 38.32
N PHE A 736 -19.77 -5.11 37.00
CA PHE A 736 -20.55 -4.28 36.10
C PHE A 736 -21.15 -5.11 34.95
N TRP A 737 -22.45 -4.98 34.75
CA TRP A 737 -23.20 -5.68 33.72
C TRP A 737 -23.36 -4.82 32.48
N TYR A 738 -23.04 -5.38 31.32
CA TYR A 738 -23.32 -4.83 30.00
C TYR A 738 -24.38 -5.68 29.30
N ARG A 739 -25.32 -5.03 28.60
CA ARG A 739 -26.35 -5.71 27.82
C ARG A 739 -26.65 -4.95 26.54
N LEU A 740 -26.80 -5.70 25.46
CA LEU A 740 -27.16 -5.20 24.15
C LEU A 740 -28.26 -6.06 23.53
N GLU A 741 -29.28 -5.41 22.98
CA GLU A 741 -30.20 -6.03 22.05
C GLU A 741 -29.86 -5.58 20.63
N PHE A 742 -29.73 -6.53 19.70
CA PHE A 742 -29.39 -6.22 18.32
C PHE A 742 -30.10 -7.16 17.34
N ASP A 743 -30.35 -6.66 16.13
CA ASP A 743 -30.85 -7.47 15.03
C ASP A 743 -29.70 -8.22 14.35
N LEU A 744 -29.86 -9.53 14.17
CA LEU A 744 -28.86 -10.33 13.46
C LEU A 744 -28.90 -9.99 11.96
N PRO A 745 -27.80 -9.52 11.35
CA PRO A 745 -27.76 -9.22 9.92
C PRO A 745 -28.14 -10.43 9.08
N GLU A 746 -28.83 -10.21 7.96
CA GLU A 746 -29.32 -11.29 7.08
C GLU A 746 -28.17 -12.20 6.60
N ALA A 747 -27.04 -11.61 6.21
CA ALA A 747 -25.84 -12.35 5.82
C ALA A 747 -25.36 -13.36 6.90
N CYS A 748 -25.57 -13.06 8.18
CA CYS A 748 -25.16 -13.92 9.28
C CYS A 748 -26.08 -15.14 9.50
N ARG A 749 -27.31 -15.13 8.96
CA ARG A 749 -28.26 -16.25 9.12
C ARG A 749 -27.88 -17.47 8.27
N ASN A 750 -27.19 -17.23 7.15
CA ASN A 750 -26.86 -18.25 6.15
C ASN A 750 -25.36 -18.57 6.08
N GLY A 751 -24.50 -17.87 6.82
CA GLY A 751 -23.04 -18.03 6.76
C GLY A 751 -22.41 -18.43 8.09
N GLU A 752 -21.13 -18.77 8.05
CA GLU A 752 -20.32 -19.04 9.24
C GLU A 752 -19.75 -17.74 9.83
N TYR A 753 -20.39 -17.24 10.88
CA TYR A 753 -19.99 -16.02 11.57
C TYR A 753 -19.61 -16.29 13.04
N GLU A 754 -18.81 -15.39 13.59
CA GLU A 754 -18.51 -15.30 15.01
C GLU A 754 -18.71 -13.88 15.51
N LEU A 755 -19.14 -13.77 16.76
CA LEU A 755 -19.20 -12.52 17.52
C LEU A 755 -17.88 -12.37 18.28
N ARG A 756 -17.03 -11.43 17.86
CA ARG A 756 -15.81 -11.03 18.57
C ARG A 756 -16.16 -9.92 19.55
N ILE A 757 -15.94 -10.17 20.82
CA ILE A 757 -16.22 -9.21 21.90
C ILE A 757 -15.00 -8.33 22.16
N GLY A 758 -13.79 -8.87 21.93
CA GLY A 758 -12.54 -8.15 22.19
C GLY A 758 -12.07 -8.33 23.63
N ALA A 759 -11.22 -7.41 24.07
CA ALA A 759 -10.75 -7.35 25.45
C ALA A 759 -11.83 -6.77 26.36
N VAL A 760 -11.97 -7.37 27.54
CA VAL A 760 -12.76 -6.90 28.67
C VAL A 760 -11.79 -6.88 29.85
N ASP A 761 -11.60 -5.72 30.44
CA ASP A 761 -10.66 -5.46 31.51
C ASP A 761 -11.43 -5.40 32.84
N ASP A 762 -11.25 -6.29 33.82
CA ASP A 762 -10.25 -7.35 33.93
C ASP A 762 -10.85 -8.73 33.56
N GLU A 763 -11.87 -9.19 34.30
CA GLU A 763 -12.49 -10.51 34.12
C GLU A 763 -13.88 -10.41 33.47
N SER A 764 -14.35 -11.49 32.85
CA SER A 764 -15.65 -11.50 32.21
C SER A 764 -16.39 -12.83 32.20
N TRP A 765 -17.72 -12.76 32.19
CA TRP A 765 -18.65 -13.86 31.90
C TRP A 765 -19.62 -13.42 30.82
N ILE A 766 -19.88 -14.28 29.84
CA ILE A 766 -20.66 -13.89 28.66
C ILE A 766 -21.83 -14.84 28.41
N TRP A 767 -22.97 -14.26 28.05
CA TRP A 767 -24.17 -14.95 27.63
C TRP A 767 -24.69 -14.39 26.31
N LEU A 768 -25.16 -15.27 25.43
CA LEU A 768 -25.91 -14.93 24.22
C LEU A 768 -27.29 -15.58 24.30
N ASN A 769 -28.34 -14.75 24.22
CA ASN A 769 -29.74 -15.16 24.39
C ASN A 769 -29.96 -15.98 25.69
N GLY A 770 -29.35 -15.54 26.79
CA GLY A 770 -29.41 -16.19 28.09
C GLY A 770 -28.60 -17.48 28.24
N ARG A 771 -27.97 -17.97 27.16
CA ARG A 771 -27.10 -19.15 27.20
C ARG A 771 -25.66 -18.75 27.49
N PHE A 772 -25.05 -19.38 28.49
CA PHE A 772 -23.66 -19.11 28.85
C PHE A 772 -22.70 -19.58 27.76
N THR A 773 -21.79 -18.71 27.33
CA THR A 773 -20.85 -19.00 26.24
C THR A 773 -19.40 -19.13 26.69
N GLY A 774 -19.07 -18.71 27.92
CA GLY A 774 -17.75 -18.85 28.50
C GLY A 774 -17.37 -17.73 29.47
N GLU A 775 -16.25 -17.92 30.17
CA GLU A 775 -15.62 -16.96 31.08
C GLU A 775 -14.14 -16.80 30.77
N VAL A 776 -13.59 -15.63 31.13
CA VAL A 776 -12.17 -15.31 31.12
C VAL A 776 -11.87 -14.58 32.42
N THR A 777 -11.00 -15.15 33.24
CA THR A 777 -10.71 -14.72 34.61
C THR A 777 -9.23 -14.91 34.89
N ALA A 778 -8.73 -14.36 35.99
CA ALA A 778 -7.34 -14.60 36.42
C ALA A 778 -7.05 -16.09 36.66
N GLN A 779 -8.06 -16.92 36.95
CA GLN A 779 -7.86 -18.37 37.10
C GLN A 779 -7.82 -19.11 35.75
N THR A 780 -8.64 -18.70 34.78
CA THR A 780 -8.71 -19.38 33.47
C THR A 780 -7.62 -18.90 32.50
N HIS A 781 -7.18 -17.64 32.60
CA HIS A 781 -6.20 -17.01 31.71
C HIS A 781 -5.21 -16.13 32.51
N PRO A 782 -4.38 -16.70 33.41
CA PRO A 782 -3.60 -15.96 34.40
C PRO A 782 -2.59 -14.96 33.82
N GLU A 783 -2.10 -15.19 32.61
CA GLU A 783 -1.07 -14.36 31.99
C GLU A 783 -1.62 -13.10 31.31
N ASN A 784 -2.91 -13.08 30.94
CA ASN A 784 -3.46 -12.03 30.07
C ASN A 784 -4.99 -11.84 30.09
N TYR A 785 -5.69 -12.26 31.16
CA TYR A 785 -7.17 -12.20 31.26
C TYR A 785 -7.77 -10.84 30.84
N TRP A 786 -7.17 -9.73 31.28
CA TRP A 786 -7.61 -8.36 30.99
C TRP A 786 -7.56 -7.99 29.50
N ASN A 787 -6.62 -8.56 28.74
CA ASN A 787 -6.40 -8.26 27.32
C ASN A 787 -6.72 -9.47 26.41
N PHE A 788 -7.29 -10.54 26.95
CA PHE A 788 -7.64 -11.73 26.17
C PHE A 788 -8.82 -11.43 25.23
N ASN A 789 -8.68 -11.79 23.96
CA ASN A 789 -9.70 -11.51 22.95
C ASN A 789 -10.81 -12.57 22.98
N ARG A 790 -12.00 -12.18 23.45
CA ARG A 790 -13.16 -13.07 23.62
C ARG A 790 -13.95 -13.20 22.31
N SER A 791 -14.41 -14.40 21.98
CA SER A 791 -15.24 -14.65 20.79
C SER A 791 -16.25 -15.79 20.97
N ILE A 792 -17.35 -15.74 20.22
CA ILE A 792 -18.43 -16.73 20.23
C ILE A 792 -18.74 -17.13 18.79
N VAL A 793 -18.66 -18.42 18.47
CA VAL A 793 -19.14 -18.92 17.17
C VAL A 793 -20.67 -18.87 17.15
N LEU A 794 -21.25 -18.16 16.18
CA LEU A 794 -22.70 -17.99 16.06
C LEU A 794 -23.35 -19.24 15.45
N LYS A 795 -23.52 -20.28 16.28
CA LYS A 795 -24.25 -21.50 15.91
C LYS A 795 -25.75 -21.24 15.94
N LYS A 796 -26.50 -21.87 15.04
CA LYS A 796 -27.98 -21.79 14.97
C LYS A 796 -28.67 -22.01 16.32
N GLU A 797 -28.11 -22.88 17.15
CA GLU A 797 -28.60 -23.23 18.49
C GLU A 797 -28.57 -22.05 19.47
N LEU A 798 -27.59 -21.15 19.33
CA LEU A 798 -27.40 -19.99 20.20
C LEU A 798 -28.24 -18.79 19.77
N LEU A 799 -28.81 -18.82 18.56
CA LEU A 799 -29.52 -17.70 17.95
C LEU A 799 -31.03 -17.79 18.22
N SER A 800 -31.65 -16.63 18.46
CA SER A 800 -33.11 -16.50 18.55
C SER A 800 -33.71 -16.18 17.17
N SER A 801 -35.03 -16.39 17.00
CA SER A 801 -35.74 -16.02 15.77
C SER A 801 -35.85 -14.49 15.59
N GLY A 802 -35.94 -13.74 16.69
CA GLY A 802 -36.05 -12.28 16.73
C GLY A 802 -34.71 -11.59 17.02
N LYS A 803 -34.76 -10.59 17.90
CA LYS A 803 -33.57 -9.87 18.38
C LYS A 803 -32.67 -10.78 19.20
N GLN A 804 -31.37 -10.59 19.02
CA GLN A 804 -30.35 -11.25 19.82
C GLN A 804 -30.07 -10.41 21.06
N VAL A 805 -29.80 -11.05 22.18
CA VAL A 805 -29.44 -10.41 23.46
C VAL A 805 -28.05 -10.85 23.87
N LEU A 806 -27.08 -9.95 23.85
CA LEU A 806 -25.74 -10.16 24.37
C LEU A 806 -25.65 -9.57 25.77
N THR A 807 -25.24 -10.38 26.75
CA THR A 807 -25.00 -9.92 28.12
C THR A 807 -23.57 -10.28 28.53
N VAL A 808 -22.84 -9.30 29.08
CA VAL A 808 -21.46 -9.47 29.54
C VAL A 808 -21.38 -8.95 30.96
N LEU A 809 -20.96 -9.79 31.90
CA LEU A 809 -20.57 -9.35 33.23
C LEU A 809 -19.07 -9.09 33.22
N CYS A 810 -18.67 -7.90 33.60
CA CYS A 810 -17.28 -7.49 33.82
C CYS A 810 -17.01 -7.46 35.32
N ASN A 811 -15.85 -7.93 35.75
CA ASN A 811 -15.34 -7.72 37.10
C ASN A 811 -14.06 -6.89 36.97
N ASP A 812 -14.14 -5.62 37.34
CA ASP A 812 -12.97 -4.76 37.45
C ASP A 812 -12.28 -5.04 38.79
N LEU A 813 -11.03 -5.50 38.74
CA LEU A 813 -10.29 -5.82 39.95
C LEU A 813 -9.50 -4.63 40.49
N ARG A 814 -9.19 -3.64 39.63
CA ARG A 814 -8.43 -2.43 39.96
C ARG A 814 -8.29 -1.52 38.73
N GLY A 815 -8.34 -0.22 38.98
CA GLY A 815 -7.79 0.77 38.06
C GLY A 815 -8.77 1.14 36.97
N VAL A 816 -8.53 0.71 35.74
CA VAL A 816 -9.41 1.03 34.60
C VAL A 816 -10.05 -0.23 34.09
N GLY A 817 -11.38 -0.30 34.15
CA GLY A 817 -12.15 -1.46 33.77
C GLY A 817 -13.10 -1.27 32.57
N GLY A 818 -13.75 -2.37 32.21
CA GLY A 818 -14.86 -2.41 31.26
C GLY A 818 -14.54 -3.02 29.90
N MET A 819 -15.49 -2.85 28.98
CA MET A 819 -15.36 -3.34 27.60
C MET A 819 -14.55 -2.34 26.76
N LEU A 820 -13.23 -2.50 26.73
CA LEU A 820 -12.30 -1.59 26.05
C LEU A 820 -12.28 -1.76 24.52
N ALA A 821 -12.97 -2.77 23.99
CA ALA A 821 -13.17 -2.97 22.56
C ALA A 821 -14.66 -2.89 22.19
N VAL A 822 -14.95 -2.47 20.95
CA VAL A 822 -16.30 -2.54 20.38
C VAL A 822 -16.55 -3.95 19.85
N PRO A 823 -17.56 -4.70 20.35
CA PRO A 823 -17.88 -6.02 19.84
C PRO A 823 -18.32 -5.97 18.37
N ARG A 824 -18.03 -7.03 17.60
CA ARG A 824 -18.32 -7.09 16.17
C ARG A 824 -18.71 -8.50 15.75
N ILE A 825 -19.65 -8.62 14.84
CA ILE A 825 -19.92 -9.87 14.13
C ILE A 825 -19.07 -9.90 12.86
N VAL A 826 -18.34 -10.99 12.63
CA VAL A 826 -17.40 -11.16 11.51
C VAL A 826 -17.49 -12.58 10.95
N PRO A 827 -17.16 -12.81 9.67
CA PRO A 827 -17.08 -14.15 9.13
C PRO A 827 -15.96 -14.93 9.84
N ARG A 828 -16.16 -16.23 10.06
CA ARG A 828 -15.12 -17.12 10.62
C ARG A 828 -13.94 -17.28 9.67
N SER A 829 -14.19 -17.17 8.37
CA SER A 829 -13.15 -17.15 7.35
C SER A 829 -13.43 -16.02 6.36
N CYS A 830 -12.43 -15.14 6.18
CA CYS A 830 -12.49 -14.14 5.13
C CYS A 830 -12.07 -14.79 3.80
N ARG A 831 -12.82 -14.52 2.74
CA ARG A 831 -12.47 -14.85 1.36
C ARG A 831 -11.67 -13.70 0.77
N PHE A 832 -10.43 -13.96 0.39
CA PHE A 832 -9.58 -13.01 -0.33
C PHE A 832 -9.23 -13.57 -1.71
N PHE A 833 -9.12 -12.71 -2.72
CA PHE A 833 -8.66 -13.08 -4.06
C PHE A 833 -7.13 -13.10 -4.15
N HIS A 834 -6.52 -13.72 -3.14
CA HIS A 834 -5.09 -13.82 -2.90
C HIS A 834 -4.78 -15.27 -2.51
N VAL A 835 -3.73 -15.85 -3.09
CA VAL A 835 -3.36 -17.26 -2.86
C VAL A 835 -2.94 -17.50 -1.41
N ASP A 836 -2.20 -16.56 -0.81
CA ASP A 836 -1.78 -16.62 0.58
C ASP A 836 -2.90 -16.17 1.53
N ARG A 837 -2.75 -16.45 2.83
CA ARG A 837 -3.56 -15.85 3.90
C ARG A 837 -2.81 -14.68 4.51
N PRO A 838 -3.46 -13.55 4.83
CA PRO A 838 -2.75 -12.39 5.36
C PRO A 838 -2.22 -12.69 6.76
N GLU A 839 -1.03 -12.18 7.06
CA GLU A 839 -0.45 -12.14 8.40
C GLU A 839 -0.26 -10.69 8.85
N ALA A 840 -0.35 -10.41 10.14
CA ALA A 840 -0.21 -9.03 10.66
C ALA A 840 1.11 -8.34 10.26
N THR A 841 2.15 -9.11 9.94
CA THR A 841 3.47 -8.65 9.48
C THR A 841 3.56 -8.42 7.97
N ASP A 842 2.54 -8.80 7.20
CA ASP A 842 2.47 -8.50 5.76
C ASP A 842 2.16 -7.03 5.47
N ASP A 843 1.65 -6.31 6.47
CA ASP A 843 1.39 -4.88 6.42
C ASP A 843 2.71 -4.07 6.53
N PRO A 844 3.21 -3.48 5.43
CA PRO A 844 4.50 -2.78 5.44
C PRO A 844 4.43 -1.43 6.16
N TYR A 845 3.24 -0.85 6.30
CA TYR A 845 2.99 0.45 6.92
C TYR A 845 2.60 0.31 8.41
N ARG A 846 2.63 -0.91 8.96
CA ARG A 846 2.53 -1.13 10.40
C ARG A 846 3.70 -0.43 11.11
N TYR A 847 3.42 0.26 12.22
CA TYR A 847 4.42 1.04 12.94
C TYR A 847 4.51 0.68 14.42
N TYR A 848 5.71 0.37 14.90
CA TYR A 848 6.00 0.25 16.33
C TYR A 848 7.37 0.89 16.56
N HIS A 849 7.36 2.13 17.06
CA HIS A 849 8.49 2.91 17.55
C HIS A 849 9.82 2.70 16.81
N TRP A 850 10.12 3.60 15.88
CA TRP A 850 11.48 3.92 15.44
C TRP A 850 11.63 5.42 15.32
#